data_AF-A0A5N6VQ11-F1
#
_entry.id   AF-A0A5N6VQ11-F1
#
_cell.length_a   1.000
_cell.length_b   1.000
_cell.length_c   1.000
_cell.angle_alpha   90.00
_cell.angle_beta   90.00
_cell.angle_gamma   90.00
#
_symmetry.space_group_name_H-M   'P 1'
#
loop_
_entity.id
_entity.type
_entity.pdbx_description
1 polymer ?
#
loop_
_entity_poly.entity_id
_entity_poly.type
_entity_poly.pdbx_seq_one_letter_code
_entity_poly.pdbx_strand_id
1 'polypeptide(L)'
;MDKYSSLYKEIHSLTALTSLIFQRPPDGIDYGDLSKEPEPGPDEELDKLPDETDFEDEVTTGDSTTALILLKQRSLDRLAEVLARFKTRKTGRHGRRKKKDANLDAKHVTSVAMVEDSTLQRVTFLCAKNEGLVGEDEVFLGGLCELLTSILKMASQRQTDQSKVFDLIFEHNTPQVEYYSVEIRDAFTHASSVKVPDTLTEDMIKDMGFIINIDGRQREASQQLPDCLSDSEIDKVVVETCDGIQSLFKISNSHTTRNDELRDFLERFYAIIRNPRQRPALKNLLKQALHGSEKLFRKVWDALLFLARTFHAAVTLVELASKLKLKLFNSFRFVPVSACMFKTKTYAPLGKELPLKVLQAVQCQPEGNGWVKLLQDQRTINEYTNILRLPKSIHAEVQLMSYLETSYSENNDQVFLYIGCSKKCCFFCEIFRALHGKFSARGTHETVFPRWGLPQGIAVTSKLEWLVLLMAKLAVFLRAMLQRVLSDPYPLPHRELCKQSSAALSTAQAEQQGESIYSERPSIFRFKDGCRLNTAQAEVFKLFVTIWGSIYQIPDNNSSVWINFGFCYCTSFQQRQELSLKYQLLAASNATFDDIVSAYETSSMAELMIKHEIDMSDLFQNGVRLQRPSGMVYSVFRLMIGVSHALSGRFCNFFRMQSCHGDFETHFDSECDLSYGFHLTNSWERWQLLNFYRHLFNLPEFDPRAMAAAKESPDYGALERYIDTLVPDMRRRIFDIDRAESFLFPNLDARISETIRGAEESSDIPCHCRVHDVLGPPGLCYRKGLV
;
A
#
# COMPACT_ATOMS: atom_id res chain seq x y z
N MET A 1 22.18 -3.61 44.12
CA MET A 1 22.80 -4.11 42.86
C MET A 1 22.18 -5.42 42.37
N ASP A 2 21.79 -6.34 43.28
CA ASP A 2 21.27 -7.66 42.91
C ASP A 2 19.96 -7.67 42.11
N LYS A 3 18.99 -6.80 42.46
CA LYS A 3 17.70 -6.71 41.73
C LYS A 3 17.88 -6.27 40.26
N TYR A 4 18.80 -5.34 40.02
CA TYR A 4 19.11 -4.82 38.68
C TYR A 4 19.75 -5.93 37.82
N SER A 5 20.77 -6.60 38.36
CA SER A 5 21.43 -7.73 37.69
C SER A 5 20.45 -8.87 37.37
N SER A 6 19.55 -9.19 38.31
CA SER A 6 18.52 -10.22 38.12
C SER A 6 17.58 -9.90 36.95
N LEU A 7 17.14 -8.65 36.82
CA LEU A 7 16.18 -8.26 35.78
C LEU A 7 16.80 -8.28 34.38
N TYR A 8 18.07 -7.88 34.21
CA TYR A 8 18.76 -8.06 32.92
C TYR A 8 18.92 -9.53 32.56
N LYS A 9 19.20 -10.39 33.54
CA LYS A 9 19.29 -11.84 33.32
C LYS A 9 17.95 -12.39 32.84
N GLU A 10 16.86 -11.98 33.48
CA GLU A 10 15.49 -12.36 33.09
C GLU A 10 15.15 -11.88 31.66
N ILE A 11 15.36 -10.60 31.33
CA ILE A 11 15.14 -10.07 29.98
C ILE A 11 15.99 -10.80 28.94
N HIS A 12 17.25 -11.09 29.26
CA HIS A 12 18.12 -11.84 28.36
C HIS A 12 17.58 -13.26 28.11
N SER A 13 17.12 -13.94 29.16
CA SER A 13 16.47 -15.24 29.04
C SER A 13 15.20 -15.17 28.19
N LEU A 14 14.32 -14.20 28.44
CA LEU A 14 13.06 -14.03 27.72
C LEU A 14 13.28 -13.70 26.24
N THR A 15 14.19 -12.79 25.92
CA THR A 15 14.52 -12.45 24.52
C THR A 15 15.16 -13.62 23.79
N ALA A 16 16.05 -14.38 24.44
CA ALA A 16 16.67 -15.57 23.87
C ALA A 16 15.67 -16.71 23.62
N LEU A 17 14.75 -16.96 24.55
CA LEU A 17 13.67 -17.94 24.40
C LEU A 17 12.70 -17.51 23.29
N THR A 18 12.35 -16.23 23.23
CA THR A 18 11.54 -15.67 22.14
C THR A 18 12.24 -15.91 20.80
N SER A 19 13.51 -15.52 20.66
CA SER A 19 14.28 -15.74 19.43
C SER A 19 14.50 -17.22 19.06
N LEU A 20 14.44 -18.12 20.03
CA LEU A 20 14.54 -19.57 19.79
C LEU A 20 13.24 -20.11 19.18
N ILE A 21 12.10 -19.68 19.71
CA ILE A 21 10.78 -20.13 19.29
C ILE A 21 10.39 -19.42 17.98
N PHE A 22 10.84 -18.19 17.79
CA PHE A 22 10.35 -17.26 16.78
C PHE A 22 11.45 -16.63 15.93
N GLN A 23 11.25 -16.65 14.62
CA GLN A 23 11.94 -15.73 13.69
C GLN A 23 11.12 -14.43 13.47
N ARG A 24 9.80 -14.49 13.73
CA ARG A 24 8.78 -13.42 13.72
C ARG A 24 7.80 -13.63 14.88
N PRO A 25 7.08 -12.61 15.36
CA PRO A 25 6.24 -12.74 16.56
C PRO A 25 5.17 -13.82 16.34
N PRO A 26 4.60 -14.40 17.40
CA PRO A 26 3.48 -15.31 17.27
C PRO A 26 2.21 -14.59 16.82
N ASP A 27 1.52 -15.16 15.84
CA ASP A 27 0.25 -14.63 15.35
C ASP A 27 -0.84 -14.72 16.42
N GLY A 28 -1.63 -13.66 16.56
CA GLY A 28 -2.76 -13.62 17.48
C GLY A 28 -2.43 -13.13 18.90
N ILE A 29 -1.26 -12.54 19.16
CA ILE A 29 -1.13 -11.66 20.33
C ILE A 29 -2.10 -10.50 20.14
N ASP A 30 -3.08 -10.41 21.02
CA ASP A 30 -3.89 -9.19 21.18
C ASP A 30 -2.96 -8.12 21.77
N TYR A 31 -2.21 -7.46 20.90
CA TYR A 31 -1.67 -6.15 21.21
C TYR A 31 -2.89 -5.27 21.37
N GLY A 32 -3.32 -5.03 22.61
CA GLY A 32 -4.49 -4.18 22.85
C GLY A 32 -4.45 -2.98 21.91
N ASP A 33 -5.43 -2.92 21.01
CA ASP A 33 -5.63 -1.91 19.97
C ASP A 33 -4.46 -1.59 19.02
N LEU A 34 -3.64 -2.57 18.62
CA LEU A 34 -2.47 -2.33 17.74
C LEU A 34 -2.34 -3.36 16.58
N SER A 35 -3.18 -3.19 15.55
CA SER A 35 -2.99 -3.55 14.12
C SER A 35 -2.95 -5.03 13.65
N LYS A 36 -3.72 -5.35 12.57
CA LYS A 36 -4.05 -6.69 12.01
C LYS A 36 -3.43 -6.93 10.61
N GLU A 37 -3.00 -8.17 10.33
CA GLU A 37 -2.32 -8.67 9.10
C GLU A 37 -3.25 -9.11 7.93
N PRO A 38 -2.69 -9.27 6.70
CA PRO A 38 -3.14 -10.28 5.72
C PRO A 38 -2.05 -11.07 4.93
N GLU A 39 -2.53 -12.05 4.13
CA GLU A 39 -2.00 -13.30 3.49
C GLU A 39 -1.40 -13.14 2.03
N PRO A 40 -0.83 -14.18 1.33
CA PRO A 40 0.56 -14.17 0.79
C PRO A 40 0.83 -14.64 -0.68
N GLY A 41 2.12 -14.57 -1.13
CA GLY A 41 2.69 -15.13 -2.38
C GLY A 41 4.25 -15.21 -2.35
N PRO A 42 4.95 -15.90 -3.28
CA PRO A 42 6.17 -16.68 -3.00
C PRO A 42 7.55 -15.94 -3.00
N ASP A 43 8.44 -16.51 -2.18
CA ASP A 43 9.85 -16.19 -1.82
C ASP A 43 10.79 -15.54 -2.86
N GLU A 44 11.21 -14.28 -2.62
CA GLU A 44 12.56 -13.77 -2.96
C GLU A 44 13.11 -12.87 -1.81
N GLU A 45 14.33 -13.18 -1.36
CA GLU A 45 15.09 -12.48 -0.30
C GLU A 45 15.70 -11.19 -0.87
N LEU A 46 15.12 -10.00 -0.61
CA LEU A 46 15.75 -8.70 -0.94
C LEU A 46 15.24 -7.56 -0.03
N ASP A 47 16.12 -6.60 0.28
CA ASP A 47 15.85 -5.42 1.12
C ASP A 47 14.52 -4.72 0.78
N LYS A 48 13.79 -4.23 1.81
CA LYS A 48 12.48 -3.55 1.72
C LYS A 48 12.33 -2.76 0.42
N LEU A 49 11.45 -3.22 -0.46
CA LEU A 49 11.14 -2.54 -1.70
C LEU A 49 10.59 -1.14 -1.41
N PRO A 50 10.97 -0.13 -2.17
CA PRO A 50 10.40 1.20 -2.05
C PRO A 50 8.92 1.20 -2.43
N ASP A 51 8.07 1.66 -1.51
CA ASP A 51 6.65 1.82 -1.78
C ASP A 51 6.42 3.11 -2.57
N GLU A 52 5.55 3.06 -3.58
CA GLU A 52 5.17 4.19 -4.41
C GLU A 52 4.35 5.22 -3.64
N THR A 53 3.65 4.80 -2.58
CA THR A 53 2.94 5.72 -1.67
C THR A 53 3.91 6.61 -0.90
N ASP A 54 5.20 6.23 -0.77
CA ASP A 54 6.23 7.08 -0.15
C ASP A 54 6.43 8.40 -0.92
N PHE A 55 5.98 8.49 -2.18
CA PHE A 55 6.11 9.65 -3.04
C PHE A 55 4.80 10.42 -3.23
N GLU A 56 3.66 9.91 -2.77
CA GLU A 56 2.38 10.58 -2.96
C GLU A 56 2.24 11.85 -2.14
N ASP A 57 1.53 12.83 -2.68
CA ASP A 57 1.18 14.05 -1.94
C ASP A 57 0.11 13.73 -0.91
N GLU A 58 0.35 14.17 0.33
CA GLU A 58 -0.68 14.09 1.37
C GLU A 58 -1.90 14.88 0.91
N VAL A 59 -3.08 14.28 1.09
CA VAL A 59 -4.36 14.98 1.00
C VAL A 59 -4.20 16.30 1.74
N THR A 60 -4.44 17.42 1.05
CA THR A 60 -4.29 18.76 1.60
C THR A 60 -5.16 18.88 2.85
N THR A 61 -4.55 18.61 4.01
CA THR A 61 -5.16 18.88 5.30
C THR A 61 -5.23 20.40 5.39
N GLY A 62 -6.42 20.96 5.54
CA GLY A 62 -6.62 22.41 5.69
C GLY A 62 -5.92 22.98 6.93
N ASP A 63 -5.33 22.14 7.78
CA ASP A 63 -4.58 22.52 8.98
C ASP A 63 -3.06 22.52 8.76
N SER A 64 -2.50 23.73 8.76
CA SER A 64 -1.05 23.98 8.65
C SER A 64 -0.20 23.34 9.75
N THR A 65 -0.78 23.04 10.92
CA THR A 65 -0.07 22.44 12.05
C THR A 65 0.17 20.95 11.82
N THR A 66 -0.87 20.23 11.42
CA THR A 66 -0.80 18.80 11.07
C THR A 66 0.19 18.56 9.93
N ALA A 67 0.15 19.38 8.87
CA ALA A 67 1.10 19.29 7.77
C ALA A 67 2.57 19.46 8.21
N LEU A 68 2.84 20.34 9.18
CA LEU A 68 4.20 20.51 9.71
C LEU A 68 4.63 19.31 10.58
N ILE A 69 3.73 18.72 11.35
CA ILE A 69 4.01 17.52 12.15
C ILE A 69 4.41 16.37 11.22
N LEU A 70 3.63 16.13 10.17
CA LEU A 70 3.90 15.09 9.17
C LEU A 70 5.22 15.34 8.42
N LEU A 71 5.50 16.59 8.05
CA LEU A 71 6.77 16.99 7.44
C LEU A 71 7.97 16.72 8.36
N LYS A 72 7.86 16.98 9.67
CA LYS A 72 8.90 16.66 10.66
C LYS A 72 9.14 15.16 10.76
N GLN A 73 8.07 14.37 10.87
CA GLN A 73 8.17 12.89 10.92
C GLN A 73 8.87 12.35 9.67
N ARG A 74 8.43 12.81 8.49
CA ARG A 74 9.01 12.41 7.20
C ARG A 74 10.48 12.81 7.09
N SER A 75 10.83 14.01 7.53
CA SER A 75 12.21 14.51 7.52
C SER A 75 13.13 13.66 8.41
N LEU A 76 12.64 13.24 9.58
CA LEU A 76 13.37 12.36 10.48
C LEU A 76 13.60 10.96 9.87
N ASP A 77 12.57 10.39 9.23
CA ASP A 77 12.71 9.11 8.52
C ASP A 77 13.65 9.20 7.33
N ARG A 78 13.54 10.25 6.49
CA ARG A 78 14.42 10.47 5.33
C ARG A 78 15.88 10.65 5.76
N LEU A 79 16.12 11.43 6.81
CA LEU A 79 17.48 11.62 7.32
C LEU A 79 18.05 10.33 7.90
N ALA A 80 17.23 9.54 8.63
CA ALA A 80 17.65 8.23 9.12
C ALA A 80 18.01 7.29 7.95
N GLU A 81 17.22 7.27 6.87
CA GLU A 81 17.50 6.51 5.66
C GLU A 81 18.79 6.94 4.97
N VAL A 82 19.05 8.25 4.83
CA VAL A 82 20.30 8.76 4.23
C VAL A 82 21.53 8.30 5.02
N LEU A 83 21.45 8.30 6.35
CA LEU A 83 22.55 7.87 7.21
C LEU A 83 22.74 6.33 7.27
N ALA A 84 21.73 5.57 6.83
CA ALA A 84 21.75 4.12 6.82
C ALA A 84 22.50 3.59 5.60
N ARG A 85 23.80 3.36 5.76
CA ARG A 85 24.69 2.97 4.66
C ARG A 85 24.34 1.60 4.06
N PHE A 86 24.61 1.49 2.76
CA PHE A 86 24.41 0.27 1.98
C PHE A 86 25.45 -0.83 2.28
N LYS A 87 25.03 -2.10 2.22
CA LYS A 87 25.94 -3.26 2.29
C LYS A 87 26.61 -3.46 0.93
N THR A 88 27.91 -3.22 0.81
CA THR A 88 28.64 -3.42 -0.46
C THR A 88 28.54 -4.86 -1.00
N ARG A 89 28.44 -4.99 -2.34
CA ARG A 89 28.35 -6.28 -3.06
C ARG A 89 29.56 -7.15 -2.67
N LYS A 90 29.31 -8.39 -2.22
CA LYS A 90 30.38 -9.34 -1.87
C LYS A 90 31.17 -9.72 -3.11
N THR A 91 32.32 -9.09 -3.33
CA THR A 91 33.30 -9.51 -4.32
C THR A 91 34.07 -10.73 -3.79
N GLY A 92 33.75 -11.95 -4.26
CA GLY A 92 34.64 -13.10 -4.12
C GLY A 92 34.00 -14.47 -3.85
N ARG A 93 34.59 -15.52 -4.47
CA ARG A 93 34.24 -16.95 -4.39
C ARG A 93 34.28 -17.60 -2.99
N HIS A 94 34.56 -16.85 -1.92
CA HIS A 94 34.67 -17.37 -0.55
C HIS A 94 33.38 -17.21 0.29
N GLY A 95 32.27 -16.75 -0.33
CA GLY A 95 31.04 -16.35 0.37
C GLY A 95 30.07 -17.46 0.83
N ARG A 96 30.35 -18.76 0.60
CA ARG A 96 29.39 -19.82 0.95
C ARG A 96 29.23 -20.10 2.45
N ARG A 97 30.19 -19.70 3.30
CA ARG A 97 30.12 -19.93 4.77
C ARG A 97 29.43 -18.82 5.58
N LYS A 98 29.13 -17.65 4.98
CA LYS A 98 28.62 -16.44 5.69
C LYS A 98 27.12 -16.18 5.51
N LYS A 99 26.29 -17.16 5.13
CA LYS A 99 24.82 -16.98 5.05
C LYS A 99 24.14 -16.96 6.43
N LYS A 100 24.74 -17.61 7.45
CA LYS A 100 24.14 -17.71 8.80
C LYS A 100 24.21 -16.42 9.64
N ASP A 101 25.17 -15.53 9.38
CA ASP A 101 25.39 -14.31 10.20
C ASP A 101 24.59 -13.09 9.74
N ALA A 102 24.00 -13.10 8.55
CA ALA A 102 23.35 -11.92 7.97
C ALA A 102 22.00 -11.56 8.65
N ASN A 103 21.32 -12.55 9.23
CA ASN A 103 19.98 -12.42 9.81
C ASN A 103 19.98 -12.32 11.35
N LEU A 104 21.16 -12.29 11.99
CA LEU A 104 21.27 -12.29 13.45
C LEU A 104 21.19 -10.88 14.05
N ASP A 105 21.40 -9.83 13.24
CA ASP A 105 21.33 -8.43 13.67
C ASP A 105 20.88 -7.49 12.55
N ALA A 106 20.33 -6.35 12.94
CA ALA A 106 20.00 -5.25 12.04
C ALA A 106 21.24 -4.37 11.82
N LYS A 107 22.11 -4.70 10.86
CA LYS A 107 23.28 -3.86 10.54
C LYS A 107 22.88 -2.64 9.70
N HIS A 108 23.56 -1.51 9.91
CA HIS A 108 23.35 -0.26 9.17
C HIS A 108 21.98 0.38 9.38
N VAL A 109 21.33 0.07 10.50
CA VAL A 109 20.11 0.75 10.92
C VAL A 109 20.47 2.02 11.68
N THR A 110 19.77 3.09 11.32
CA THR A 110 19.93 4.42 11.91
C THR A 110 18.58 4.88 12.41
N SER A 111 18.59 5.66 13.49
CA SER A 111 17.44 6.39 13.98
C SER A 111 17.80 7.83 14.24
N VAL A 112 16.82 8.73 14.10
CA VAL A 112 17.01 10.17 14.31
C VAL A 112 15.87 10.73 15.15
N ALA A 113 16.18 11.62 16.09
CA ALA A 113 15.20 12.40 16.85
C ALA A 113 15.47 13.91 16.70
N MET A 114 14.45 14.73 16.96
CA MET A 114 14.52 16.19 16.86
C MET A 114 14.26 16.84 18.22
N VAL A 115 15.06 17.85 18.55
CA VAL A 115 14.89 18.73 19.72
C VAL A 115 14.84 20.17 19.23
N GLU A 116 13.78 20.89 19.59
CA GLU A 116 13.53 22.28 19.24
C GLU A 116 13.77 23.17 20.46
N ASP A 117 14.88 23.89 20.46
CA ASP A 117 15.22 24.84 21.51
C ASP A 117 14.79 26.24 21.07
N SER A 118 13.64 26.68 21.59
CA SER A 118 13.09 28.02 21.33
C SER A 118 13.95 29.14 21.92
N THR A 119 14.69 28.88 23.00
CA THR A 119 15.54 29.88 23.66
C THR A 119 16.81 30.17 22.85
N LEU A 120 17.42 29.12 22.29
CA LEU A 120 18.57 29.22 21.41
C LEU A 120 18.17 29.43 19.93
N GLN A 121 16.87 29.44 19.63
CA GLN A 121 16.32 29.44 18.27
C GLN A 121 16.99 28.39 17.38
N ARG A 122 17.20 27.19 17.92
CA ARG A 122 17.97 26.12 17.29
C ARG A 122 17.19 24.82 17.21
N VAL A 123 17.30 24.14 16.07
CA VAL A 123 16.83 22.76 15.93
C VAL A 123 18.01 21.79 15.96
N THR A 124 17.97 20.83 16.88
CA THR A 124 19.01 19.81 17.06
C THR A 124 18.49 18.44 16.63
N PHE A 125 19.19 17.81 15.69
CA PHE A 125 18.97 16.41 15.33
C PHE A 125 19.93 15.51 16.10
N LEU A 126 19.38 14.51 16.78
CA LEU A 126 20.13 13.47 17.47
C LEU A 126 20.17 12.25 16.56
N CYS A 127 21.35 11.82 16.14
CA CYS A 127 21.51 10.71 15.20
C CYS A 127 22.14 9.52 15.93
N ALA A 128 21.53 8.34 15.87
CA ALA A 128 22.10 7.10 16.39
C ALA A 128 22.15 6.03 15.30
N LYS A 129 23.18 5.20 15.34
CA LYS A 129 23.39 4.10 14.39
C LYS A 129 23.83 2.86 15.14
N ASN A 130 23.37 1.68 14.74
CA ASN A 130 23.63 0.44 15.49
C ASN A 130 25.13 0.20 15.72
N GLU A 131 25.94 0.43 14.69
CA GLU A 131 27.40 0.35 14.74
C GLU A 131 28.11 1.63 15.20
N GLY A 132 27.37 2.70 15.47
CA GLY A 132 27.90 4.06 15.67
C GLY A 132 28.10 4.82 14.36
N LEU A 133 28.13 6.15 14.46
CA LEU A 133 28.48 7.04 13.35
C LEU A 133 30.00 7.02 13.16
N VAL A 134 30.43 7.02 11.89
CA VAL A 134 31.86 7.07 11.52
C VAL A 134 32.24 8.44 10.97
N GLY A 135 33.53 8.73 10.82
CA GLY A 135 34.01 10.08 10.43
C GLY A 135 33.38 10.64 9.14
N GLU A 136 33.12 9.78 8.15
CA GLU A 136 32.39 10.18 6.93
C GLU A 136 30.93 10.60 7.20
N ASP A 137 30.26 9.98 8.19
CA ASP A 137 28.92 10.41 8.62
C ASP A 137 28.98 11.79 9.29
N GLU A 138 30.04 12.06 10.08
CA GLU A 138 30.24 13.35 10.75
C GLU A 138 30.52 14.48 9.75
N VAL A 139 31.35 14.22 8.73
CA VAL A 139 31.62 15.17 7.64
C VAL A 139 30.33 15.51 6.89
N PHE A 140 29.52 14.50 6.53
CA PHE A 140 28.23 14.71 5.87
C PHE A 140 27.28 15.56 6.74
N LEU A 141 27.12 15.22 8.02
CA LEU A 141 26.27 15.98 8.94
C LEU A 141 26.75 17.42 9.14
N GLY A 142 28.07 17.65 9.11
CA GLY A 142 28.66 18.98 9.14
C GLY A 142 28.26 19.81 7.91
N GLY A 143 28.46 19.27 6.70
CA GLY A 143 28.04 19.94 5.46
C GLY A 143 26.53 20.19 5.40
N LEU A 144 25.72 19.23 5.87
CA LEU A 144 24.26 19.36 5.88
C LEU A 144 23.83 20.47 6.85
N CYS A 145 24.50 20.59 8.00
CA CYS A 145 24.29 21.66 8.96
C CYS A 145 24.49 23.04 8.36
N GLU A 146 25.60 23.23 7.62
CA GLU A 146 25.93 24.50 6.98
C GLU A 146 24.91 24.87 5.91
N LEU A 147 24.52 23.93 5.05
CA LEU A 147 23.54 24.14 4.00
C LEU A 147 22.16 24.51 4.56
N LEU A 148 21.62 23.71 5.49
CA LEU A 148 20.30 23.98 6.07
C LEU A 148 20.29 25.28 6.87
N THR A 149 21.38 25.61 7.57
CA THR A 149 21.51 26.89 8.28
C THR A 149 21.60 28.08 7.32
N SER A 150 22.23 27.91 6.15
CA SER A 150 22.28 28.94 5.11
C SER A 150 20.88 29.24 4.53
N ILE A 151 20.08 28.19 4.28
CA ILE A 151 18.69 28.30 3.79
C ILE A 151 17.82 29.11 4.77
N LEU A 152 18.05 28.97 6.08
CA LEU A 152 17.35 29.78 7.09
C LEU A 152 17.69 31.27 6.98
N LYS A 153 18.93 31.63 6.61
CA LYS A 153 19.44 33.01 6.65
C LYS A 153 19.20 33.80 5.36
N MET A 154 19.26 33.17 4.20
CA MET A 154 19.18 33.87 2.92
C MET A 154 17.75 33.92 2.34
N ALA A 155 17.50 34.81 1.37
CA ALA A 155 16.31 34.74 0.53
C ALA A 155 16.42 33.45 -0.30
N SER A 156 15.62 32.45 0.06
CA SER A 156 15.73 31.08 -0.45
C SER A 156 15.38 31.03 -1.94
N GLN A 157 16.24 30.41 -2.73
CA GLN A 157 15.91 29.99 -4.10
C GLN A 157 15.72 28.49 -4.07
N ARG A 158 14.47 28.06 -3.82
CA ARG A 158 14.11 26.68 -3.43
C ARG A 158 14.76 25.60 -4.31
N GLN A 159 14.82 25.82 -5.62
CA GLN A 159 15.41 24.87 -6.56
C GLN A 159 16.94 24.76 -6.40
N THR A 160 17.64 25.89 -6.28
CA THR A 160 19.10 25.92 -6.05
C THR A 160 19.48 25.31 -4.69
N ASP A 161 18.65 25.53 -3.67
CA ASP A 161 18.84 24.96 -2.34
C ASP A 161 18.64 23.43 -2.35
N GLN A 162 17.63 22.95 -3.09
CA GLN A 162 17.39 21.52 -3.31
C GLN A 162 18.57 20.85 -4.02
N SER A 163 19.12 21.45 -5.07
CA SER A 163 20.27 20.89 -5.79
C SER A 163 21.48 20.73 -4.87
N LYS A 164 21.83 21.74 -4.07
CA LYS A 164 22.99 21.68 -3.16
C LYS A 164 22.84 20.61 -2.08
N VAL A 165 21.66 20.49 -1.49
CA VAL A 165 21.38 19.46 -0.48
C VAL A 165 21.38 18.08 -1.12
N PHE A 166 20.85 17.95 -2.34
CA PHE A 166 20.90 16.71 -3.10
C PHE A 166 22.33 16.28 -3.39
N ASP A 167 23.18 17.16 -3.94
CA ASP A 167 24.56 16.84 -4.28
C ASP A 167 25.32 16.28 -3.06
N LEU A 168 25.11 16.89 -1.89
CA LEU A 168 25.70 16.41 -0.63
C LEU A 168 25.18 15.02 -0.21
N ILE A 169 23.86 14.80 -0.28
CA ILE A 169 23.25 13.49 0.04
C ILE A 169 23.72 12.42 -0.96
N PHE A 170 23.80 12.78 -2.23
CA PHE A 170 24.21 11.91 -3.32
C PHE A 170 25.66 11.47 -3.14
N GLU A 171 26.57 12.40 -2.82
CA GLU A 171 27.97 12.10 -2.53
C GLU A 171 28.10 11.14 -1.34
N HIS A 172 27.37 11.40 -0.25
CA HIS A 172 27.35 10.51 0.93
C HIS A 172 26.86 9.09 0.59
N ASN A 173 25.86 8.98 -0.30
CA ASN A 173 25.24 7.72 -0.69
C ASN A 173 25.83 7.08 -1.95
N THR A 174 26.99 7.55 -2.44
CA THR A 174 27.65 7.06 -3.66
C THR A 174 27.66 5.52 -3.78
N PRO A 175 28.05 4.74 -2.74
CA PRO A 175 28.06 3.27 -2.87
C PRO A 175 26.68 2.66 -3.16
N GLN A 176 25.62 3.26 -2.64
CA GLN A 176 24.24 2.83 -2.88
C GLN A 176 23.80 3.20 -4.29
N VAL A 177 24.10 4.43 -4.71
CA VAL A 177 23.79 4.92 -6.05
C VAL A 177 24.47 4.06 -7.11
N GLU A 178 25.76 3.76 -6.93
CA GLU A 178 26.52 2.89 -7.83
C GLU A 178 25.93 1.49 -7.90
N TYR A 179 25.53 0.92 -6.76
CA TYR A 179 24.90 -0.39 -6.71
C TYR A 179 23.63 -0.45 -7.57
N TYR A 180 22.66 0.44 -7.32
CA TYR A 180 21.40 0.43 -8.07
C TYR A 180 21.60 0.82 -9.53
N SER A 181 22.55 1.70 -9.82
CA SER A 181 22.94 2.03 -11.20
C SER A 181 23.49 0.82 -11.97
N VAL A 182 24.24 -0.05 -11.29
CA VAL A 182 24.73 -1.32 -11.86
C VAL A 182 23.60 -2.32 -12.00
N GLU A 183 22.70 -2.46 -11.03
CA GLU A 183 21.55 -3.37 -11.13
C GLU A 183 20.62 -3.01 -12.31
N ILE A 184 20.39 -1.72 -12.55
CA ILE A 184 19.64 -1.22 -13.71
C ILE A 184 20.38 -1.56 -15.00
N ARG A 185 21.68 -1.28 -15.09
CA ARG A 185 22.51 -1.61 -16.27
C ARG A 185 22.52 -3.11 -16.55
N ASP A 186 22.72 -3.93 -15.52
CA ASP A 186 22.72 -5.38 -15.63
C ASP A 186 21.37 -5.85 -16.19
N ALA A 187 20.24 -5.32 -15.70
CA ALA A 187 18.91 -5.67 -16.20
C ALA A 187 18.72 -5.32 -17.69
N PHE A 188 19.13 -4.12 -18.13
CA PHE A 188 19.09 -3.74 -19.55
C PHE A 188 20.02 -4.60 -20.42
N THR A 189 21.21 -4.93 -19.92
CA THR A 189 22.15 -5.83 -20.62
C THR A 189 21.57 -7.23 -20.77
N HIS A 190 20.90 -7.75 -19.73
CA HIS A 190 20.22 -9.04 -19.79
C HIS A 190 19.09 -9.00 -20.81
N ALA A 191 18.25 -7.95 -20.80
CA ALA A 191 17.19 -7.76 -21.77
C ALA A 191 17.73 -7.77 -23.22
N SER A 192 18.85 -7.08 -23.49
CA SER A 192 19.48 -7.05 -24.81
C SER A 192 20.16 -8.36 -25.24
N SER A 193 20.44 -9.28 -24.31
CA SER A 193 21.11 -10.56 -24.59
C SER A 193 20.16 -11.72 -24.92
N VAL A 194 18.86 -11.55 -24.66
CA VAL A 194 17.83 -12.53 -25.00
C VAL A 194 17.59 -12.48 -26.51
N LYS A 195 18.08 -13.47 -27.25
CA LYS A 195 17.74 -13.65 -28.67
C LYS A 195 16.29 -14.11 -28.78
N VAL A 196 15.49 -13.38 -29.54
CA VAL A 196 14.15 -13.81 -29.96
C VAL A 196 14.30 -15.05 -30.86
N PRO A 197 13.64 -16.19 -30.59
CA PRO A 197 13.69 -17.37 -31.46
C PRO A 197 13.02 -17.09 -32.82
N ASP A 198 13.63 -17.53 -33.92
CA ASP A 198 13.14 -17.33 -35.30
C ASP A 198 11.87 -18.15 -35.65
N THR A 199 11.39 -19.02 -34.76
CA THR A 199 10.12 -19.75 -34.93
C THR A 199 9.44 -19.93 -33.57
N LEU A 200 8.23 -19.40 -33.43
CA LEU A 200 7.42 -19.47 -32.22
C LEU A 200 6.22 -20.40 -32.46
N THR A 201 6.04 -21.38 -31.58
CA THR A 201 4.80 -22.16 -31.44
C THR A 201 3.81 -21.42 -30.55
N GLU A 202 2.51 -21.70 -30.71
CA GLU A 202 1.37 -21.04 -30.05
C GLU A 202 1.49 -20.95 -28.52
N ASP A 203 2.14 -21.93 -27.86
CA ASP A 203 2.39 -21.93 -26.42
C ASP A 203 3.54 -20.98 -25.99
N MET A 204 4.45 -20.61 -26.89
CA MET A 204 5.53 -19.63 -26.62
C MET A 204 5.08 -18.18 -26.89
N ILE A 205 3.94 -17.99 -27.56
CA ILE A 205 3.38 -16.68 -27.93
C ILE A 205 2.63 -16.03 -26.75
N LYS A 206 2.23 -16.80 -25.73
CA LYS A 206 1.62 -16.26 -24.50
C LYS A 206 2.62 -15.70 -23.48
N ASP A 207 3.88 -16.15 -23.51
CA ASP A 207 4.88 -15.80 -22.49
C ASP A 207 5.84 -14.66 -22.92
N MET A 208 5.82 -14.25 -24.19
CA MET A 208 6.66 -13.16 -24.72
C MET A 208 5.78 -12.10 -25.39
N GLY A 209 5.39 -11.08 -24.62
CA GLY A 209 4.74 -9.88 -25.14
C GLY A 209 5.51 -9.32 -26.34
N PHE A 210 4.77 -8.99 -27.40
CA PHE A 210 5.28 -8.69 -28.73
C PHE A 210 6.50 -7.76 -28.77
N ILE A 211 7.56 -8.20 -29.46
CA ILE A 211 8.66 -7.37 -29.96
C ILE A 211 8.32 -7.04 -31.41
N ILE A 212 8.01 -5.78 -31.72
CA ILE A 212 8.04 -5.29 -33.11
C ILE A 212 9.37 -4.58 -33.32
N ASN A 213 10.22 -5.21 -34.14
CA ASN A 213 11.45 -4.62 -34.65
C ASN A 213 11.05 -3.68 -35.81
N ILE A 214 11.13 -2.37 -35.62
CA ILE A 214 11.00 -1.40 -36.72
C ILE A 214 12.39 -0.81 -36.95
N ASP A 215 13.07 -1.45 -37.90
CA ASP A 215 14.26 -0.91 -38.54
C ASP A 215 13.91 0.43 -39.22
N GLY A 216 14.89 1.35 -39.23
CA GLY A 216 14.70 2.79 -39.35
C GLY A 216 13.69 3.28 -40.38
N ARG A 217 12.61 3.93 -39.90
CA ARG A 217 11.94 5.01 -40.65
C ARG A 217 11.66 6.18 -39.72
N GLN A 218 12.06 7.37 -40.17
CA GLN A 218 11.88 8.63 -39.49
C GLN A 218 10.41 8.86 -39.12
N ARG A 219 10.18 9.29 -37.87
CA ARG A 219 8.93 9.90 -37.42
C ARG A 219 8.74 11.22 -38.17
N GLU A 220 7.89 11.23 -39.19
CA GLU A 220 7.22 12.47 -39.59
C GLU A 220 5.99 12.64 -38.71
N ALA A 221 6.01 13.70 -37.89
CA ALA A 221 4.90 14.10 -37.06
C ALA A 221 3.69 14.45 -37.95
N SER A 222 2.64 13.64 -37.92
CA SER A 222 1.34 14.04 -38.46
C SER A 222 0.71 15.05 -37.51
N GLN A 223 0.78 16.32 -37.89
CA GLN A 223 0.12 17.43 -37.25
C GLN A 223 -1.41 17.30 -37.35
N GLN A 224 -2.07 17.72 -36.26
CA GLN A 224 -3.50 18.05 -36.11
C GLN A 224 -4.51 16.90 -35.98
N LEU A 225 -4.86 16.56 -34.74
CA LEU A 225 -6.25 16.48 -34.26
C LEU A 225 -6.26 16.46 -32.71
N PRO A 226 -7.29 17.05 -32.06
CA PRO A 226 -7.31 17.23 -30.62
C PRO A 226 -7.62 15.90 -29.93
N ASP A 227 -6.60 15.35 -29.29
CA ASP A 227 -6.74 14.30 -28.30
C ASP A 227 -7.46 14.90 -27.08
N CYS A 228 -8.61 14.37 -26.71
CA CYS A 228 -9.47 15.00 -25.71
C CYS A 228 -8.87 14.96 -24.30
N LEU A 229 -7.76 14.22 -24.08
CA LEU A 229 -7.16 14.02 -22.76
C LEU A 229 -5.62 13.90 -22.73
N SER A 230 -4.88 14.00 -23.84
CA SER A 230 -3.41 14.12 -23.77
C SER A 230 -2.97 15.58 -23.69
N ASP A 231 -2.33 15.91 -22.58
CA ASP A 231 -1.41 17.05 -22.57
C ASP A 231 -0.18 16.60 -23.36
N SER A 232 -0.07 17.01 -24.62
CA SER A 232 1.05 16.62 -25.49
C SER A 232 2.43 16.96 -24.88
N GLU A 233 2.50 17.98 -24.04
CA GLU A 233 3.69 18.34 -23.25
C GLU A 233 3.97 17.33 -22.12
N ILE A 234 2.93 16.81 -21.46
CA ILE A 234 3.05 15.82 -20.37
C ILE A 234 3.54 14.48 -20.91
N ASP A 235 3.00 14.03 -22.05
CA ASP A 235 3.40 12.75 -22.66
C ASP A 235 4.84 12.81 -23.19
N LYS A 236 5.27 13.99 -23.68
CA LYS A 236 6.65 14.22 -24.09
C LYS A 236 7.65 14.04 -22.94
N VAL A 237 7.34 14.58 -21.76
CA VAL A 237 8.22 14.48 -20.58
C VAL A 237 8.38 13.03 -20.09
N VAL A 238 7.31 12.23 -20.18
CA VAL A 238 7.35 10.80 -19.82
C VAL A 238 8.23 10.01 -20.79
N VAL A 239 8.08 10.25 -22.10
CA VAL A 239 8.92 9.61 -23.13
C VAL A 239 10.39 10.03 -22.98
N GLU A 240 10.66 11.33 -22.84
CA GLU A 240 12.02 11.85 -22.61
C GLU A 240 12.67 11.26 -21.35
N THR A 241 11.89 11.03 -20.30
CA THR A 241 12.40 10.39 -19.07
C THR A 241 12.70 8.91 -19.30
N CYS A 242 11.86 8.18 -20.04
CA CYS A 242 12.13 6.79 -20.40
C CYS A 242 13.38 6.66 -21.30
N ASP A 243 13.52 7.54 -22.29
CA ASP A 243 14.71 7.61 -23.14
C ASP A 243 15.95 7.97 -22.31
N GLY A 244 15.80 8.84 -21.31
CA GLY A 244 16.82 9.17 -20.32
C GLY A 244 17.30 7.96 -19.51
N ILE A 245 16.39 7.06 -19.10
CA ILE A 245 16.76 5.80 -18.42
C ILE A 245 17.65 4.96 -19.36
N GLN A 246 17.27 4.87 -20.64
CA GLN A 246 18.05 4.09 -21.60
C GLN A 246 19.41 4.71 -21.86
N SER A 247 19.51 6.03 -22.06
CA SER A 247 20.79 6.70 -22.34
C SER A 247 21.76 6.65 -21.15
N LEU A 248 21.27 6.91 -19.93
CA LEU A 248 22.08 6.96 -18.70
C LEU A 248 22.61 5.60 -18.25
N PHE A 249 21.89 4.52 -18.57
CA PHE A 249 22.21 3.18 -18.08
C PHE A 249 22.67 2.21 -19.18
N LYS A 250 22.53 2.53 -20.49
CA LYS A 250 23.07 1.71 -21.60
C LYS A 250 24.53 2.02 -21.98
N ILE A 251 25.01 3.26 -21.86
CA ILE A 251 26.36 3.64 -22.33
C ILE A 251 27.39 3.63 -21.19
N SER A 252 28.54 3.00 -21.45
CA SER A 252 29.70 2.99 -20.55
C SER A 252 30.69 4.06 -20.99
N ASN A 253 30.66 5.28 -20.42
CA ASN A 253 31.79 6.21 -20.49
C ASN A 253 31.76 7.26 -19.35
N SER A 254 32.97 7.61 -18.86
CA SER A 254 33.42 8.59 -17.85
C SER A 254 32.51 8.95 -16.65
N HIS A 255 33.08 8.83 -15.43
CA HIS A 255 32.39 8.95 -14.15
C HIS A 255 31.89 10.36 -13.74
N THR A 256 32.47 11.45 -14.24
CA THR A 256 32.18 12.81 -13.72
C THR A 256 30.98 13.50 -14.37
N THR A 257 30.83 13.42 -15.70
CA THR A 257 29.69 13.99 -16.44
C THR A 257 28.36 13.29 -16.12
N ARG A 258 28.43 12.04 -15.65
CA ARG A 258 27.27 11.18 -15.35
C ARG A 258 26.47 11.61 -14.12
N ASN A 259 27.07 12.34 -13.18
CA ASN A 259 26.41 12.69 -11.92
C ASN A 259 25.42 13.86 -12.11
N ASP A 260 25.80 14.88 -12.88
CA ASP A 260 24.92 16.01 -13.20
C ASP A 260 23.72 15.55 -14.04
N GLU A 261 23.96 14.70 -15.05
CA GLU A 261 22.88 14.13 -15.86
C GLU A 261 21.94 13.23 -15.04
N LEU A 262 22.49 12.46 -14.09
CA LEU A 262 21.70 11.62 -13.20
C LEU A 262 20.87 12.45 -12.22
N ARG A 263 21.39 13.58 -11.72
CA ARG A 263 20.62 14.53 -10.90
C ARG A 263 19.41 15.06 -11.67
N ASP A 264 19.65 15.61 -12.86
CA ASP A 264 18.62 16.23 -13.68
C ASP A 264 17.57 15.19 -14.13
N PHE A 265 17.99 13.94 -14.30
CA PHE A 265 17.09 12.81 -14.49
C PHE A 265 16.26 12.51 -13.24
N LEU A 266 16.87 12.41 -12.05
CA LEU A 266 16.17 12.06 -10.82
C LEU A 266 15.15 13.13 -10.41
N GLU A 267 15.42 14.41 -10.69
CA GLU A 267 14.45 15.50 -10.51
C GLU A 267 13.20 15.29 -11.39
N ARG A 268 13.39 15.01 -12.69
CA ARG A 268 12.29 14.72 -13.63
C ARG A 268 11.55 13.44 -13.29
N PHE A 269 12.28 12.37 -12.98
CA PHE A 269 11.72 11.09 -12.56
C PHE A 269 10.90 11.25 -11.28
N TYR A 270 11.41 11.99 -10.29
CA TYR A 270 10.69 12.31 -9.06
C TYR A 270 9.38 13.05 -9.34
N ALA A 271 9.38 14.03 -10.26
CA ALA A 271 8.16 14.72 -10.66
C ALA A 271 7.12 13.77 -11.28
N ILE A 272 7.55 12.86 -12.16
CA ILE A 272 6.67 11.88 -12.82
C ILE A 272 6.10 10.88 -11.82
N ILE A 273 6.92 10.31 -10.94
CA ILE A 273 6.42 9.31 -9.99
C ILE A 273 5.47 9.92 -8.96
N ARG A 274 5.48 11.23 -8.73
CA ARG A 274 4.48 11.91 -7.88
C ARG A 274 3.15 12.13 -8.59
N ASN A 275 3.14 12.10 -9.91
CA ASN A 275 1.95 12.34 -10.70
C ASN A 275 1.22 11.01 -10.99
N PRO A 276 0.00 10.81 -10.45
CA PRO A 276 -0.74 9.55 -10.61
C PRO A 276 -1.12 9.24 -12.07
N ARG A 277 -1.10 10.23 -12.97
CA ARG A 277 -1.36 10.04 -14.41
C ARG A 277 -0.09 9.64 -15.19
N GLN A 278 1.06 10.21 -14.84
CA GLN A 278 2.32 9.99 -15.56
C GLN A 278 3.03 8.71 -15.10
N ARG A 279 2.90 8.34 -13.81
CA ARG A 279 3.52 7.14 -13.23
C ARG A 279 3.16 5.86 -14.01
N PRO A 280 1.88 5.55 -14.33
CA PRO A 280 1.53 4.36 -15.10
C PRO A 280 2.10 4.37 -16.53
N ALA A 281 2.09 5.52 -17.20
CA ALA A 281 2.64 5.66 -18.56
C ALA A 281 4.14 5.34 -18.60
N LEU A 282 4.91 5.86 -17.64
CA LEU A 282 6.34 5.56 -17.53
C LEU A 282 6.59 4.07 -17.25
N LYS A 283 5.78 3.43 -16.39
CA LYS A 283 5.90 1.99 -16.12
C LYS A 283 5.71 1.16 -17.38
N ASN A 284 4.71 1.50 -18.20
CA ASN A 284 4.43 0.76 -19.43
C ASN A 284 5.59 0.89 -20.44
N LEU A 285 6.10 2.10 -20.66
CA LEU A 285 7.27 2.31 -21.53
C LEU A 285 8.51 1.56 -21.02
N LEU A 286 8.71 1.52 -19.70
CA LEU A 286 9.82 0.80 -19.09
C LEU A 286 9.67 -0.72 -19.24
N LYS A 287 8.45 -1.26 -19.11
CA LYS A 287 8.16 -2.69 -19.38
C LYS A 287 8.47 -3.05 -20.83
N GLN A 288 8.07 -2.20 -21.78
CA GLN A 288 8.39 -2.37 -23.20
C GLN A 288 9.91 -2.36 -23.44
N ALA A 289 10.62 -1.41 -22.82
CA ALA A 289 12.09 -1.31 -22.92
C ALA A 289 12.83 -2.53 -22.34
N LEU A 290 12.17 -3.35 -21.52
CA LEU A 290 12.68 -4.57 -20.90
C LEU A 290 12.07 -5.84 -21.50
N HIS A 291 11.53 -5.75 -22.73
CA HIS A 291 10.94 -6.86 -23.48
C HIS A 291 9.83 -7.61 -22.70
N GLY A 292 9.03 -6.88 -21.92
CA GLY A 292 7.90 -7.45 -21.17
C GLY A 292 8.28 -8.30 -19.96
N SER A 293 9.58 -8.41 -19.60
CA SER A 293 10.00 -9.22 -18.47
C SER A 293 9.60 -8.58 -17.13
N GLU A 294 8.56 -9.11 -16.49
CA GLU A 294 8.07 -8.61 -15.19
C GLU A 294 9.12 -8.69 -14.07
N LYS A 295 10.03 -9.68 -14.14
CA LYS A 295 11.13 -9.81 -13.18
C LYS A 295 12.17 -8.70 -13.36
N LEU A 296 12.56 -8.40 -14.61
CA LEU A 296 13.49 -7.31 -14.89
C LEU A 296 12.86 -5.95 -14.62
N PHE A 297 11.58 -5.78 -14.98
CA PHE A 297 10.83 -4.57 -14.69
C PHE A 297 10.81 -4.25 -13.20
N ARG A 298 10.37 -5.19 -12.34
CA ARG A 298 10.34 -4.99 -10.89
C ARG A 298 11.72 -4.59 -10.37
N LYS A 299 12.75 -5.34 -10.76
CA LYS A 299 14.13 -5.06 -10.37
C LYS A 299 14.60 -3.64 -10.75
N VAL A 300 14.32 -3.18 -11.97
CA VAL A 300 14.69 -1.84 -12.44
C VAL A 300 13.86 -0.76 -11.75
N TRP A 301 12.55 -0.97 -11.64
CA TRP A 301 11.63 -0.02 -11.01
C TRP A 301 11.98 0.21 -9.54
N ASP A 302 12.22 -0.87 -8.79
CA ASP A 302 12.66 -0.81 -7.39
C ASP A 302 13.99 -0.04 -7.27
N ALA A 303 14.94 -0.32 -8.14
CA ALA A 303 16.23 0.38 -8.17
C ALA A 303 16.07 1.88 -8.47
N LEU A 304 15.21 2.25 -9.42
CA LEU A 304 14.91 3.65 -9.74
C LEU A 304 14.23 4.38 -8.58
N LEU A 305 13.27 3.74 -7.91
CA LEU A 305 12.63 4.30 -6.72
C LEU A 305 13.63 4.47 -5.56
N PHE A 306 14.57 3.53 -5.37
CA PHE A 306 15.66 3.70 -4.40
C PHE A 306 16.54 4.90 -4.71
N LEU A 307 16.87 5.13 -5.99
CA LEU A 307 17.60 6.33 -6.40
C LEU A 307 16.77 7.59 -6.14
N ALA A 308 15.49 7.59 -6.50
CA ALA A 308 14.58 8.72 -6.29
C ALA A 308 14.41 9.10 -4.80
N ARG A 309 14.55 8.15 -3.86
CA ARG A 309 14.54 8.42 -2.42
C ARG A 309 15.63 9.41 -1.99
N THR A 310 16.79 9.40 -2.64
CA THR A 310 17.87 10.36 -2.35
C THR A 310 17.46 11.81 -2.68
N PHE A 311 16.81 12.01 -3.82
CA PHE A 311 16.25 13.29 -4.22
C PHE A 311 15.08 13.70 -3.33
N HIS A 312 14.18 12.76 -3.02
CA HIS A 312 13.06 13.02 -2.10
C HIS A 312 13.53 13.47 -0.71
N ALA A 313 14.61 12.88 -0.17
CA ALA A 313 15.20 13.30 1.10
C ALA A 313 15.67 14.75 1.05
N ALA A 314 16.34 15.17 -0.04
CA ALA A 314 16.77 16.56 -0.23
C ALA A 314 15.59 17.53 -0.26
N VAL A 315 14.56 17.23 -1.08
CA VAL A 315 13.34 18.03 -1.17
C VAL A 315 12.67 18.21 0.18
N THR A 316 12.55 17.11 0.94
CA THR A 316 11.92 17.07 2.26
C THR A 316 12.68 17.94 3.28
N LEU A 317 14.01 17.82 3.33
CA LEU A 317 14.84 18.56 4.28
C LEU A 317 14.87 20.07 3.98
N VAL A 318 14.91 20.46 2.70
CA VAL A 318 14.83 21.88 2.30
C VAL A 318 13.45 22.46 2.63
N GLU A 319 12.39 21.68 2.42
CA GLU A 319 11.04 22.09 2.79
C GLU A 319 10.88 22.27 4.30
N LEU A 320 11.42 21.34 5.10
CA LEU A 320 11.45 21.48 6.55
C LEU A 320 12.19 22.75 6.98
N ALA A 321 13.40 23.00 6.46
CA ALA A 321 14.16 24.20 6.79
C ALA A 321 13.38 25.48 6.44
N SER A 322 12.74 25.51 5.27
CA SER A 322 11.92 26.64 4.83
C SER A 322 10.71 26.87 5.75
N LYS A 323 10.05 25.81 6.22
CA LYS A 323 8.92 25.91 7.16
C LYS A 323 9.36 26.29 8.58
N LEU A 324 10.51 25.81 9.04
CA LEU A 324 11.07 26.15 10.35
C LEU A 324 11.55 27.60 10.42
N LYS A 325 12.01 28.19 9.30
CA LYS A 325 12.29 29.63 9.19
C LYS A 325 11.10 30.48 9.60
N LEU A 326 9.88 30.07 9.24
CA LEU A 326 8.64 30.76 9.63
C LEU A 326 8.39 30.71 11.15
N LYS A 327 8.99 29.76 11.85
CA LYS A 327 8.95 29.63 13.32
C LYS A 327 10.12 30.30 14.05
N LEU A 328 10.88 31.15 13.36
CA LEU A 328 11.98 31.95 13.92
C LEU A 328 13.19 31.12 14.43
N PHE A 329 13.38 29.89 13.94
CA PHE A 329 14.63 29.15 14.14
C PHE A 329 15.71 29.68 13.19
N ASN A 330 16.95 29.83 13.69
CA ASN A 330 18.06 30.47 12.99
C ASN A 330 19.28 29.57 12.74
N SER A 331 19.31 28.37 13.34
CA SER A 331 20.41 27.42 13.21
C SER A 331 19.98 25.97 13.38
N PHE A 332 20.72 25.08 12.71
CA PHE A 332 20.64 23.64 12.92
C PHE A 332 21.86 23.13 13.71
N ARG A 333 21.71 21.96 14.32
CA ARG A 333 22.81 21.21 14.92
C ARG A 333 22.57 19.72 14.76
N PHE A 334 23.62 18.96 14.47
CA PHE A 334 23.57 17.50 14.46
C PHE A 334 24.46 16.97 15.58
N VAL A 335 23.94 16.02 16.36
CA VAL A 335 24.66 15.42 17.50
C VAL A 335 24.70 13.91 17.31
N PRO A 336 25.90 13.32 17.15
CA PRO A 336 26.05 11.88 17.13
C PRO A 336 25.81 11.29 18.53
N VAL A 337 24.86 10.38 18.62
CA VAL A 337 24.61 9.53 19.80
C VAL A 337 25.40 8.25 19.60
N SER A 338 26.58 8.18 20.20
CA SER A 338 27.50 7.08 19.96
C SER A 338 27.09 5.80 20.71
N ALA A 339 27.08 4.68 20.00
CA ALA A 339 26.86 3.35 20.57
C ALA A 339 27.84 3.04 21.73
N CYS A 340 29.07 3.58 21.69
CA CYS A 340 30.07 3.36 22.76
C CYS A 340 29.72 4.07 24.07
N MET A 341 28.81 5.04 24.06
CA MET A 341 28.27 5.65 25.29
C MET A 341 27.47 4.65 26.11
N PHE A 342 26.92 3.63 25.46
CA PHE A 342 26.09 2.61 26.09
C PHE A 342 26.95 1.39 26.43
N LYS A 343 27.14 1.16 27.73
CA LYS A 343 27.86 -0.03 28.19
C LYS A 343 26.94 -1.23 28.05
N THR A 344 27.32 -2.17 27.19
CA THR A 344 26.94 -3.57 27.29
C THR A 344 28.11 -4.29 27.95
N LYS A 345 28.24 -4.31 29.28
CA LYS A 345 29.16 -5.33 29.84
C LYS A 345 28.64 -6.66 29.30
N THR A 346 29.56 -7.52 28.86
CA THR A 346 29.26 -8.86 28.34
C THR A 346 28.15 -9.41 29.20
N TYR A 347 26.93 -9.50 28.66
CA TYR A 347 25.79 -10.03 29.39
C TYR A 347 26.30 -11.28 30.09
N ALA A 348 26.28 -11.30 31.43
CA ALA A 348 26.96 -12.36 32.17
C ALA A 348 26.55 -13.69 31.53
N PRO A 349 27.51 -14.53 31.11
CA PRO A 349 27.19 -15.67 30.26
C PRO A 349 26.04 -16.43 30.91
N LEU A 350 24.90 -16.47 30.21
CA LEU A 350 23.77 -17.26 30.68
C LEU A 350 24.29 -18.70 30.83
N GLY A 351 23.97 -19.32 31.96
CA GLY A 351 24.48 -20.65 32.29
C GLY A 351 24.16 -21.66 31.20
N LYS A 352 24.82 -22.84 31.21
CA LYS A 352 24.51 -23.96 30.30
C LYS A 352 23.17 -24.64 30.62
N GLU A 353 22.22 -23.88 31.18
CA GLU A 353 20.91 -24.39 31.56
C GLU A 353 20.09 -24.66 30.30
N LEU A 354 19.32 -25.75 30.35
CA LEU A 354 18.48 -26.18 29.24
C LEU A 354 17.33 -25.18 29.03
N PRO A 355 16.87 -24.96 27.77
CA PRO A 355 15.78 -24.03 27.47
C PRO A 355 14.56 -24.23 28.38
N LEU A 356 14.17 -25.49 28.59
CA LEU A 356 13.04 -25.83 29.46
C LEU A 356 13.25 -25.41 30.92
N LYS A 357 14.45 -25.57 31.48
CA LYS A 357 14.74 -25.13 32.86
C LYS A 357 14.71 -23.61 32.98
N VAL A 358 15.24 -22.91 31.99
CA VAL A 358 15.20 -21.45 31.95
C VAL A 358 13.77 -20.95 31.81
N LEU A 359 12.96 -21.61 30.98
CA LEU A 359 11.54 -21.31 30.80
C LEU A 359 10.77 -21.42 32.12
N GLN A 360 11.01 -22.49 32.87
CA GLN A 360 10.44 -22.69 34.21
C GLN A 360 10.91 -21.61 35.20
N ALA A 361 12.19 -21.23 35.15
CA ALA A 361 12.76 -20.19 36.01
C ALA A 361 12.15 -18.79 35.75
N VAL A 362 11.76 -18.50 34.50
CA VAL A 362 11.02 -17.27 34.14
C VAL A 362 9.49 -17.42 34.30
N GLN A 363 9.04 -18.45 35.03
CA GLN A 363 7.63 -18.68 35.36
C GLN A 363 6.74 -18.95 34.13
N CYS A 364 7.30 -19.49 33.06
CA CYS A 364 6.56 -19.97 31.90
C CYS A 364 6.52 -21.51 31.91
N GLN A 365 5.37 -22.10 31.59
CA GLN A 365 5.17 -23.55 31.57
C GLN A 365 4.45 -23.98 30.29
N PRO A 366 4.95 -25.00 29.57
CA PRO A 366 4.27 -25.56 28.42
C PRO A 366 3.03 -26.38 28.83
N GLU A 367 1.87 -26.07 28.25
CA GLU A 367 0.63 -26.84 28.43
C GLU A 367 0.53 -27.95 27.38
N GLY A 368 1.53 -28.84 27.34
CA GLY A 368 1.52 -29.98 26.43
C GLY A 368 2.85 -30.69 26.27
N ASN A 369 2.78 -32.01 26.05
CA ASN A 369 3.96 -32.85 25.87
C ASN A 369 4.76 -32.52 24.59
N GLY A 370 4.15 -31.86 23.60
CA GLY A 370 4.81 -31.50 22.35
C GLY A 370 5.90 -30.44 22.54
N TRP A 371 5.59 -29.35 23.26
CA TRP A 371 6.56 -28.30 23.60
C TRP A 371 7.71 -28.82 24.46
N VAL A 372 7.40 -29.65 25.46
CA VAL A 372 8.42 -30.29 26.30
C VAL A 372 9.39 -31.11 25.45
N LYS A 373 8.88 -31.91 24.50
CA LYS A 373 9.71 -32.69 23.57
C LYS A 373 10.59 -31.78 22.70
N LEU A 374 10.06 -30.69 22.14
CA LEU A 374 10.83 -29.74 21.33
C LEU A 374 11.97 -29.09 22.13
N LEU A 375 11.68 -28.59 23.33
CA LEU A 375 12.64 -27.87 24.17
C LEU A 375 13.71 -28.79 24.79
N GLN A 376 13.45 -30.10 24.81
CA GLN A 376 14.41 -31.14 25.19
C GLN A 376 15.17 -31.72 23.98
N ASP A 377 14.77 -31.39 22.75
CA ASP A 377 15.46 -31.85 21.55
C ASP A 377 16.88 -31.26 21.45
N GLN A 378 17.84 -32.11 21.05
CA GLN A 378 19.26 -31.74 21.02
C GLN A 378 19.55 -30.63 20.01
N ARG A 379 18.83 -30.56 18.89
CA ARG A 379 19.00 -29.49 17.88
C ARG A 379 18.54 -28.16 18.46
N THR A 380 17.39 -28.13 19.12
CA THR A 380 16.84 -26.94 19.79
C THR A 380 17.77 -26.45 20.90
N ILE A 381 18.30 -27.36 21.74
CA ILE A 381 19.27 -27.04 22.79
C ILE A 381 20.54 -26.41 22.19
N ASN A 382 21.05 -26.97 21.09
CA ASN A 382 22.23 -26.44 20.40
C ASN A 382 21.95 -25.04 19.82
N GLU A 383 20.78 -24.83 19.24
CA GLU A 383 20.36 -23.54 18.69
C GLU A 383 20.22 -22.47 19.78
N TYR A 384 19.55 -22.80 20.89
CA TYR A 384 19.46 -21.92 22.06
C TYR A 384 20.84 -21.57 22.61
N THR A 385 21.72 -22.58 22.77
CA THR A 385 23.10 -22.36 23.21
C THR A 385 23.87 -21.44 22.28
N ASN A 386 23.61 -21.50 20.97
CA ASN A 386 24.20 -20.58 20.00
C ASN A 386 23.66 -19.16 20.18
N ILE A 387 22.35 -18.99 20.37
CA ILE A 387 21.71 -17.68 20.64
C ILE A 387 22.31 -17.03 21.89
N LEU A 388 22.49 -17.79 22.98
CA LEU A 388 23.07 -17.30 24.24
C LEU A 388 24.52 -16.80 24.10
N ARG A 389 25.25 -17.29 23.10
CA ARG A 389 26.65 -16.89 22.82
C ARG A 389 26.75 -15.68 21.90
N LEU A 390 25.64 -15.22 21.32
CA LEU A 390 25.68 -14.09 20.40
C LEU A 390 25.97 -12.78 21.15
N PRO A 391 26.88 -11.94 20.64
CA PRO A 391 27.12 -10.63 21.23
C PRO A 391 25.84 -9.78 21.09
N LYS A 392 25.48 -9.10 22.17
CA LYS A 392 24.31 -8.23 22.18
C LYS A 392 24.64 -6.85 21.64
N SER A 393 23.76 -6.31 20.83
CA SER A 393 23.81 -4.97 20.25
C SER A 393 22.59 -4.18 20.71
N ILE A 394 22.82 -2.91 21.03
CA ILE A 394 21.74 -1.97 21.34
C ILE A 394 21.36 -1.32 20.03
N HIS A 395 20.09 -1.46 19.65
CA HIS A 395 19.59 -0.88 18.40
C HIS A 395 19.42 0.64 18.55
N ALA A 396 19.52 1.37 17.43
CA ALA A 396 19.57 2.81 17.35
C ALA A 396 18.35 3.49 17.98
N GLU A 397 17.17 2.87 17.88
CA GLU A 397 15.95 3.34 18.52
C GLU A 397 16.13 3.36 20.05
N VAL A 398 16.65 2.27 20.62
CA VAL A 398 16.89 2.14 22.06
C VAL A 398 18.01 3.08 22.51
N GLN A 399 19.05 3.28 21.68
CA GLN A 399 20.13 4.24 21.93
C GLN A 399 19.56 5.67 22.05
N LEU A 400 18.71 6.10 21.11
CA LEU A 400 18.10 7.44 21.14
C LEU A 400 17.20 7.64 22.35
N MET A 401 16.28 6.70 22.61
CA MET A 401 15.40 6.79 23.78
C MET A 401 16.22 6.92 25.06
N SER A 402 17.29 6.14 25.17
CA SER A 402 18.15 6.16 26.35
C SER A 402 18.92 7.47 26.51
N TYR A 403 19.39 8.05 25.40
CA TYR A 403 20.04 9.36 25.41
C TYR A 403 19.07 10.48 25.78
N LEU A 404 17.87 10.47 25.21
CA LEU A 404 16.81 11.45 25.46
C LEU A 404 16.34 11.45 26.92
N GLU A 405 16.04 10.27 27.48
CA GLU A 405 15.67 10.15 28.90
C GLU A 405 16.79 10.55 29.86
N THR A 406 18.04 10.54 29.41
CA THR A 406 19.19 10.90 30.26
C THR A 406 19.54 12.38 30.17
N SER A 407 19.37 12.97 28.99
CA SER A 407 19.87 14.32 28.69
C SER A 407 18.77 15.37 28.68
N TYR A 408 17.49 14.96 28.56
CA TYR A 408 16.33 15.85 28.40
C TYR A 408 15.14 15.49 29.30
N SER A 409 15.32 14.66 30.34
CA SER A 409 14.22 14.20 31.22
C SER A 409 13.41 15.31 31.89
N GLU A 410 14.01 16.47 32.13
CA GLU A 410 13.38 17.61 32.84
C GLU A 410 12.73 18.63 31.87
N ASN A 411 13.07 18.61 30.57
CA ASN A 411 12.62 19.60 29.57
C ASN A 411 11.90 18.94 28.38
N ASN A 412 10.80 18.24 28.65
CA ASN A 412 10.04 17.52 27.61
C ASN A 412 9.46 18.44 26.52
N ASP A 413 9.23 19.73 26.80
CA ASP A 413 8.60 20.67 25.87
C ASP A 413 9.45 20.96 24.62
N GLN A 414 10.74 20.61 24.64
CA GLN A 414 11.65 20.79 23.51
C GLN A 414 11.74 19.55 22.61
N VAL A 415 11.37 18.36 23.08
CA VAL A 415 11.62 17.12 22.33
C VAL A 415 10.42 16.81 21.44
N PHE A 416 10.66 16.67 20.12
CA PHE A 416 9.63 16.17 19.22
C PHE A 416 9.44 14.66 19.44
N LEU A 417 8.25 14.25 19.85
CA LEU A 417 7.92 12.90 20.32
C LEU A 417 7.77 11.84 19.20
N TYR A 418 8.66 11.89 18.21
CA TYR A 418 8.77 10.92 17.12
C TYR A 418 10.23 10.54 16.89
N ILE A 419 10.49 9.24 16.75
CA ILE A 419 11.79 8.69 16.37
C ILE A 419 11.68 8.28 14.90
N GLY A 420 12.43 8.97 14.04
CA GLY A 420 12.58 8.57 12.65
C GLY A 420 13.51 7.37 12.54
N CYS A 421 13.17 6.42 11.69
CA CYS A 421 13.90 5.15 11.57
C CYS A 421 14.19 4.83 10.10
N SER A 422 15.43 4.44 9.80
CA SER A 422 15.83 4.06 8.43
C SER A 422 15.13 2.79 7.94
N LYS A 423 14.67 1.97 8.88
CA LYS A 423 13.78 0.84 8.69
C LYS A 423 12.77 0.89 9.84
N LYS A 424 11.52 0.44 9.61
CA LYS A 424 10.55 0.19 10.71
C LYS A 424 11.21 -0.53 11.89
N CYS A 425 10.71 -0.34 13.10
CA CYS A 425 11.29 -0.92 14.30
C CYS A 425 11.25 -2.46 14.26
N CYS A 426 12.27 -3.12 14.81
CA CYS A 426 12.17 -4.56 15.09
C CYS A 426 11.14 -4.83 16.20
N PHE A 427 10.72 -6.08 16.36
CA PHE A 427 9.73 -6.44 17.38
C PHE A 427 10.11 -5.94 18.77
N PHE A 428 11.35 -6.18 19.22
CA PHE A 428 11.78 -5.77 20.55
C PHE A 428 11.88 -4.25 20.71
N CYS A 429 12.35 -3.52 19.69
CA CYS A 429 12.36 -2.05 19.70
C CYS A 429 10.95 -1.48 19.78
N GLU A 430 10.01 -2.06 19.03
CA GLU A 430 8.61 -1.61 19.01
C GLU A 430 7.93 -1.83 20.37
N ILE A 431 8.03 -3.02 20.95
CA ILE A 431 7.45 -3.29 22.27
C ILE A 431 8.11 -2.42 23.35
N PHE A 432 9.44 -2.25 23.29
CA PHE A 432 10.14 -1.38 24.22
C PHE A 432 9.68 0.08 24.11
N ARG A 433 9.50 0.59 22.89
CA ARG A 433 8.96 1.93 22.60
C ARG A 433 7.52 2.08 23.08
N ALA A 434 6.65 1.11 22.76
CA ALA A 434 5.24 1.13 23.14
C ALA A 434 5.06 1.12 24.67
N LEU A 435 5.81 0.26 25.38
CA LEU A 435 5.78 0.21 26.85
C LEU A 435 6.38 1.47 27.50
N HIS A 436 7.28 2.16 26.81
CA HIS A 436 7.80 3.46 27.24
C HIS A 436 6.74 4.57 27.10
N GLY A 437 5.96 4.55 26.03
CA GLY A 437 4.75 5.37 25.86
C GLY A 437 4.98 6.83 25.43
N LYS A 438 6.21 7.37 25.50
CA LYS A 438 6.47 8.77 25.12
C LYS A 438 6.68 9.01 23.62
N PHE A 439 7.26 8.07 22.89
CA PHE A 439 7.74 8.29 21.51
C PHE A 439 6.92 7.48 20.52
N SER A 440 6.57 8.08 19.39
CA SER A 440 6.00 7.43 18.20
C SER A 440 7.09 7.10 17.16
N ALA A 441 6.79 6.21 16.20
CA ALA A 441 7.68 5.83 15.09
C ALA A 441 6.84 5.31 13.90
N ARG A 442 7.46 5.07 12.74
CA ARG A 442 6.80 4.61 11.48
C ARG A 442 6.15 3.20 11.55
N GLY A 443 6.21 2.54 12.70
CA GLY A 443 5.69 1.19 12.95
C GLY A 443 6.78 0.12 12.97
N THR A 444 6.38 -1.15 12.88
CA THR A 444 7.25 -2.31 13.03
C THR A 444 7.37 -3.17 11.76
N HIS A 445 8.47 -3.91 11.61
CA HIS A 445 8.60 -5.02 10.64
C HIS A 445 8.59 -6.39 11.31
N GLU A 446 8.31 -6.44 12.62
CA GLU A 446 7.98 -7.64 13.40
C GLU A 446 9.12 -8.68 13.55
N THR A 447 10.26 -8.48 12.89
CA THR A 447 11.37 -9.43 13.01
C THR A 447 11.98 -9.41 14.40
N VAL A 448 12.25 -10.60 14.92
CA VAL A 448 12.89 -10.84 16.20
C VAL A 448 14.39 -10.98 15.98
N PHE A 449 15.21 -10.11 16.60
CA PHE A 449 16.67 -10.17 16.46
C PHE A 449 17.32 -10.80 17.69
N PRO A 450 18.00 -11.97 17.56
CA PRO A 450 18.66 -12.63 18.67
C PRO A 450 19.78 -11.81 19.33
N ARG A 451 20.37 -10.86 18.60
CA ARG A 451 21.40 -9.96 19.12
C ARG A 451 20.86 -8.73 19.83
N TRP A 452 19.55 -8.48 19.80
CA TRP A 452 18.97 -7.31 20.47
C TRP A 452 19.29 -7.30 21.97
N GLY A 453 19.64 -6.12 22.49
CA GLY A 453 19.93 -5.92 23.90
C GLY A 453 19.65 -4.49 24.38
N LEU A 454 19.65 -4.36 25.70
CA LEU A 454 19.46 -3.13 26.46
C LEU A 454 20.78 -2.51 26.94
N PRO A 455 20.84 -1.18 27.14
CA PRO A 455 21.97 -0.53 27.81
C PRO A 455 22.03 -0.95 29.28
N GLN A 456 23.22 -1.28 29.80
CA GLN A 456 23.44 -1.57 31.23
C GLN A 456 23.99 -0.35 31.99
N GLY A 457 24.29 0.72 31.28
CA GLY A 457 24.75 2.00 31.81
C GLY A 457 25.07 2.96 30.67
N ILE A 458 25.06 4.26 30.96
CA ILE A 458 25.46 5.32 30.02
C ILE A 458 26.71 5.97 30.60
N ALA A 459 27.70 6.28 29.77
CA ALA A 459 28.95 6.90 30.22
C ALA A 459 28.76 8.24 30.95
N VAL A 460 27.64 8.91 30.71
CA VAL A 460 27.33 10.28 31.17
C VAL A 460 26.58 10.30 32.52
N THR A 461 25.78 9.28 32.86
CA THR A 461 25.03 9.23 34.12
C THR A 461 24.96 7.81 34.69
N SER A 462 24.96 7.70 36.02
CA SER A 462 24.93 6.42 36.74
C SER A 462 23.51 5.92 37.09
N LYS A 463 22.45 6.66 36.74
CA LYS A 463 21.07 6.35 37.16
C LYS A 463 20.13 6.18 35.97
N LEU A 464 19.85 4.92 35.64
CA LEU A 464 18.80 4.50 34.69
C LEU A 464 17.55 4.04 35.45
N GLU A 465 17.05 4.87 36.37
CA GLU A 465 15.89 4.51 37.21
C GLU A 465 14.63 4.25 36.37
N TRP A 466 14.42 5.04 35.31
CA TRP A 466 13.34 4.84 34.32
C TRP A 466 13.42 3.47 33.62
N LEU A 467 14.64 3.00 33.34
CA LEU A 467 14.86 1.75 32.61
C LEU A 467 14.46 0.54 33.46
N VAL A 468 14.60 0.60 34.78
CA VAL A 468 14.18 -0.49 35.68
C VAL A 468 12.70 -0.77 35.56
N LEU A 469 11.89 0.29 35.62
CA LEU A 469 10.44 0.21 35.53
C LEU A 469 10.03 -0.33 34.15
N LEU A 470 10.69 0.14 33.09
CA LEU A 470 10.40 -0.30 31.73
C LEU A 470 10.83 -1.76 31.49
N MET A 471 11.99 -2.18 31.99
CA MET A 471 12.42 -3.58 31.93
C MET A 471 11.46 -4.49 32.69
N ALA A 472 10.93 -4.07 33.83
CA ALA A 472 9.94 -4.85 34.57
C ALA A 472 8.64 -5.03 33.75
N LYS A 473 8.15 -3.96 33.10
CA LYS A 473 7.01 -4.04 32.17
C LYS A 473 7.31 -4.96 30.99
N LEU A 474 8.49 -4.84 30.39
CA LEU A 474 8.91 -5.68 29.27
C LEU A 474 8.99 -7.16 29.67
N ALA A 475 9.53 -7.46 30.85
CA ALA A 475 9.60 -8.83 31.35
C ALA A 475 8.21 -9.44 31.58
N VAL A 476 7.27 -8.66 32.12
CA VAL A 476 5.86 -9.09 32.27
C VAL A 476 5.24 -9.35 30.90
N PHE A 477 5.39 -8.44 29.94
CA PHE A 477 4.84 -8.59 28.60
C PHE A 477 5.40 -9.83 27.89
N LEU A 478 6.73 -9.99 27.85
CA LEU A 478 7.37 -11.14 27.19
C LEU A 478 7.00 -12.46 27.85
N ARG A 479 6.86 -12.51 29.18
CA ARG A 479 6.37 -13.71 29.89
C ARG A 479 4.93 -14.05 29.52
N ALA A 480 4.03 -13.06 29.55
CA ALA A 480 2.63 -13.28 29.19
C ALA A 480 2.49 -13.78 27.74
N MET A 481 3.26 -13.18 26.82
CA MET A 481 3.32 -13.59 25.43
C MET A 481 3.83 -15.03 25.29
N LEU A 482 4.96 -15.36 25.90
CA LEU A 482 5.51 -16.71 25.85
C LEU A 482 4.56 -17.74 26.47
N GLN A 483 3.96 -17.43 27.62
CA GLN A 483 3.00 -18.33 28.27
C GLN A 483 1.79 -18.59 27.38
N ARG A 484 1.25 -17.56 26.72
CA ARG A 484 0.12 -17.69 25.79
C ARG A 484 0.45 -18.68 24.67
N VAL A 485 1.59 -18.49 24.00
CA VAL A 485 2.07 -19.39 22.93
C VAL A 485 2.22 -20.82 23.43
N LEU A 486 2.80 -20.97 24.62
CA LEU A 486 3.06 -22.27 25.21
C LEU A 486 1.80 -22.99 25.70
N SER A 487 0.67 -22.29 25.73
CA SER A 487 -0.65 -22.84 26.01
C SER A 487 -1.30 -23.45 24.76
N ASP A 488 -0.82 -23.09 23.56
CA ASP A 488 -1.29 -23.67 22.31
C ASP A 488 -0.67 -25.06 22.06
N PRO A 489 -1.39 -26.00 21.41
CA PRO A 489 -0.86 -27.32 21.12
C PRO A 489 0.34 -27.24 20.15
N TYR A 490 1.38 -28.05 20.42
CA TYR A 490 2.56 -28.18 19.56
C TYR A 490 2.49 -29.44 18.65
N PRO A 491 2.93 -29.39 17.37
CA PRO A 491 3.44 -28.22 16.66
C PRO A 491 2.37 -27.16 16.54
N LEU A 492 2.77 -25.89 16.69
CA LEU A 492 1.88 -24.78 16.38
C LEU A 492 1.27 -25.06 15.02
N PRO A 493 -0.07 -24.96 14.85
CA PRO A 493 -0.70 -25.22 13.58
C PRO A 493 0.07 -24.45 12.50
N HIS A 494 0.65 -25.17 11.54
CA HIS A 494 1.13 -24.56 10.32
C HIS A 494 -0.11 -24.08 9.57
N ARG A 495 -0.67 -22.94 9.99
CA ARG A 495 -1.24 -22.02 9.02
C ARG A 495 -0.08 -21.61 8.13
N GLU A 496 -0.30 -21.52 6.82
CA GLU A 496 0.77 -21.28 5.86
C GLU A 496 1.57 -20.04 6.25
N LEU A 497 2.66 -20.26 6.99
CA LEU A 497 3.70 -19.28 7.25
C LEU A 497 4.42 -19.09 5.92
N CYS A 498 3.77 -18.41 4.98
CA CYS A 498 4.48 -17.74 3.94
C CYS A 498 5.51 -16.86 4.63
N LYS A 499 6.78 -17.07 4.27
CA LYS A 499 7.83 -16.12 4.59
C LYS A 499 7.44 -14.82 3.88
N GLN A 500 6.66 -13.97 4.54
CA GLN A 500 6.18 -12.73 3.95
C GLN A 500 7.34 -11.75 3.81
N SER A 501 8.00 -11.79 2.66
CA SER A 501 8.96 -10.79 2.24
C SER A 501 8.20 -9.49 1.97
N SER A 502 8.42 -8.47 2.81
CA SER A 502 8.55 -7.04 2.44
C SER A 502 7.58 -6.40 1.41
N ALA A 503 6.29 -6.76 1.39
CA ALA A 503 5.29 -6.07 0.53
C ALA A 503 4.02 -5.56 1.26
N ALA A 504 3.83 -5.80 2.56
CA ALA A 504 2.59 -5.45 3.27
C ALA A 504 2.66 -4.13 4.08
N LEU A 505 3.50 -3.17 3.70
CA LEU A 505 3.51 -1.84 4.31
C LEU A 505 3.22 -0.75 3.29
N SER A 506 2.02 -0.79 2.71
CA SER A 506 1.43 0.36 2.02
C SER A 506 0.50 1.10 2.96
N THR A 507 0.84 2.36 3.22
CA THR A 507 0.14 3.29 4.10
C THR A 507 -1.14 3.80 3.44
N ALA A 508 -2.13 2.91 3.30
CA ALA A 508 -3.53 3.27 3.08
C ALA A 508 -4.50 2.63 4.11
N GLN A 509 -3.97 1.96 5.16
CA GLN A 509 -4.78 1.37 6.23
C GLN A 509 -4.32 1.77 7.64
N ALA A 510 -4.04 3.06 7.86
CA ALA A 510 -3.84 3.61 9.20
C ALA A 510 -5.04 4.42 9.74
N GLU A 511 -6.19 4.39 9.08
CA GLU A 511 -7.46 4.89 9.64
C GLU A 511 -8.60 3.88 9.46
N GLN A 512 -8.43 2.63 9.89
CA GLN A 512 -9.57 1.77 10.25
C GLN A 512 -9.14 0.73 11.29
N GLN A 513 -9.06 1.13 12.55
CA GLN A 513 -9.25 0.20 13.67
C GLN A 513 -10.19 0.80 14.70
N GLY A 514 -11.48 0.77 14.35
CA GLY A 514 -12.53 0.44 15.31
C GLY A 514 -13.03 -0.96 14.97
N GLU A 515 -12.72 -1.92 15.83
CA GLU A 515 -13.33 -3.25 15.99
C GLU A 515 -13.77 -4.04 14.74
N SER A 516 -13.09 -5.17 14.46
CA SER A 516 -13.69 -6.28 13.71
C SER A 516 -13.77 -7.55 14.55
N ILE A 517 -14.96 -7.81 15.08
CA ILE A 517 -15.47 -9.16 15.28
C ILE A 517 -16.43 -9.40 14.12
N TYR A 518 -16.04 -10.04 13.02
CA TYR A 518 -16.97 -10.84 12.21
C TYR A 518 -16.21 -11.93 11.44
N SER A 519 -16.46 -13.15 11.90
CA SER A 519 -16.13 -14.44 11.31
C SER A 519 -16.79 -14.63 9.94
N GLU A 520 -16.11 -15.40 9.09
CA GLU A 520 -16.52 -15.99 7.82
C GLU A 520 -18.03 -16.31 7.72
N ARG A 521 -18.77 -15.52 6.94
CA ARG A 521 -20.05 -15.78 6.21
C ARG A 521 -20.79 -14.46 5.98
N PRO A 522 -21.66 -14.37 4.94
CA PRO A 522 -22.02 -13.11 4.30
C PRO A 522 -22.66 -12.11 5.27
N SER A 523 -22.38 -10.82 5.04
CA SER A 523 -22.87 -9.68 5.81
C SER A 523 -24.40 -9.70 5.93
N ILE A 524 -24.89 -10.39 6.95
CA ILE A 524 -26.24 -10.26 7.49
C ILE A 524 -26.14 -9.15 8.53
N PHE A 525 -26.92 -8.09 8.38
CA PHE A 525 -27.12 -7.07 9.41
C PHE A 525 -27.49 -7.77 10.72
N ARG A 526 -26.56 -7.89 11.67
CA ARG A 526 -26.84 -8.41 13.01
C ARG A 526 -27.38 -7.27 13.86
N PHE A 527 -28.69 -7.30 14.11
CA PHE A 527 -29.26 -6.58 15.24
C PHE A 527 -28.71 -7.18 16.55
N LYS A 528 -28.58 -6.37 17.60
CA LYS A 528 -28.01 -6.79 18.91
C LYS A 528 -28.71 -8.01 19.52
N ASP A 529 -29.90 -8.36 19.04
CA ASP A 529 -30.73 -9.47 19.54
C ASP A 529 -30.61 -10.78 18.74
N GLY A 530 -29.64 -10.91 17.82
CA GLY A 530 -29.37 -12.18 17.14
C GLY A 530 -30.29 -12.55 15.97
N CYS A 531 -31.20 -11.65 15.57
CA CYS A 531 -32.07 -11.85 14.41
C CYS A 531 -31.26 -11.81 13.10
N ARG A 532 -31.44 -12.80 12.22
CA ARG A 532 -30.80 -12.88 10.90
C ARG A 532 -31.80 -12.55 9.80
N LEU A 533 -31.53 -11.51 9.01
CA LEU A 533 -32.30 -11.19 7.79
C LEU A 533 -31.95 -12.16 6.66
N ASN A 534 -32.94 -12.59 5.87
CA ASN A 534 -32.73 -13.28 4.60
C ASN A 534 -32.28 -12.27 3.50
N THR A 535 -31.97 -12.76 2.29
CA THR A 535 -31.45 -11.90 1.21
C THR A 535 -32.41 -10.78 0.83
N ALA A 536 -33.70 -11.07 0.64
CA ALA A 536 -34.71 -10.08 0.26
C ALA A 536 -34.94 -9.05 1.37
N GLN A 537 -35.04 -9.51 2.62
CA GLN A 537 -35.12 -8.65 3.81
C GLN A 537 -33.92 -7.71 3.90
N ALA A 538 -32.71 -8.20 3.63
CA ALA A 538 -31.51 -7.37 3.65
C ALA A 538 -31.50 -6.31 2.53
N GLU A 539 -31.95 -6.65 1.32
CA GLU A 539 -32.03 -5.70 0.20
C GLU A 539 -33.10 -4.62 0.43
N VAL A 540 -34.28 -5.00 0.92
CA VAL A 540 -35.36 -4.05 1.29
C VAL A 540 -34.93 -3.16 2.44
N PHE A 541 -34.32 -3.73 3.48
CA PHE A 541 -33.78 -2.95 4.59
C PHE A 541 -32.72 -1.94 4.10
N LYS A 542 -31.84 -2.36 3.19
CA LYS A 542 -30.80 -1.50 2.61
C LYS A 542 -31.37 -0.34 1.80
N LEU A 543 -32.42 -0.56 1.01
CA LEU A 543 -33.16 0.53 0.34
C LEU A 543 -33.60 1.59 1.36
N PHE A 544 -34.32 1.17 2.41
CA PHE A 544 -34.87 2.10 3.39
C PHE A 544 -33.82 2.84 4.19
N VAL A 545 -32.73 2.18 4.58
CA VAL A 545 -31.58 2.86 5.20
C VAL A 545 -30.97 3.91 4.25
N THR A 546 -30.86 3.60 2.96
CA THR A 546 -30.27 4.49 1.96
C THR A 546 -31.11 5.76 1.77
N ILE A 547 -32.44 5.62 1.63
CA ILE A 547 -33.33 6.76 1.37
C ILE A 547 -33.72 7.53 2.64
N TRP A 548 -33.55 6.97 3.84
CA TRP A 548 -33.89 7.64 5.11
C TRP A 548 -32.75 8.55 5.64
N GLY A 549 -31.52 8.35 5.18
CA GLY A 549 -30.35 9.10 5.68
C GLY A 549 -30.32 10.59 5.34
N SER A 550 -31.01 11.04 4.27
CA SER A 550 -31.24 12.44 3.86
C SER A 550 -32.06 12.49 2.56
N ILE A 551 -32.80 13.58 2.29
CA ILE A 551 -33.48 13.83 0.99
C ILE A 551 -32.51 13.92 -0.22
N TYR A 552 -31.20 14.04 0.05
CA TYR A 552 -30.15 14.07 -0.97
C TYR A 552 -29.45 12.72 -1.17
N GLN A 553 -29.76 11.70 -0.36
CA GLN A 553 -29.22 10.34 -0.51
C GLN A 553 -30.19 9.50 -1.33
N ILE A 554 -30.02 9.60 -2.65
CA ILE A 554 -30.84 8.88 -3.64
C ILE A 554 -29.96 7.79 -4.27
N PRO A 555 -30.45 6.54 -4.39
CA PRO A 555 -29.72 5.47 -5.06
C PRO A 555 -29.23 5.86 -6.46
N ASP A 556 -27.93 5.64 -6.71
CA ASP A 556 -27.25 5.92 -7.98
C ASP A 556 -26.42 4.70 -8.42
N ASN A 557 -25.69 4.82 -9.53
CA ASN A 557 -24.84 3.76 -10.09
C ASN A 557 -23.67 3.33 -9.19
N ASN A 558 -23.59 3.80 -7.95
CA ASN A 558 -22.66 3.35 -6.94
C ASN A 558 -23.28 2.33 -5.96
N SER A 559 -24.58 2.03 -6.08
CA SER A 559 -25.25 1.05 -5.23
C SER A 559 -26.11 0.05 -6.02
N SER A 560 -26.11 -1.20 -5.58
CA SER A 560 -27.01 -2.26 -6.05
C SER A 560 -28.50 -1.91 -5.88
N VAL A 561 -28.84 -1.06 -4.91
CA VAL A 561 -30.20 -0.54 -4.69
C VAL A 561 -30.73 0.18 -5.94
N TRP A 562 -29.84 0.82 -6.71
CA TRP A 562 -30.20 1.55 -7.92
C TRP A 562 -30.82 0.63 -8.98
N ILE A 563 -30.29 -0.58 -9.14
CA ILE A 563 -30.81 -1.57 -10.09
C ILE A 563 -31.99 -2.34 -9.48
N ASN A 564 -31.86 -2.77 -8.22
CA ASN A 564 -32.83 -3.68 -7.59
C ASN A 564 -34.24 -3.09 -7.45
N PHE A 565 -34.33 -1.77 -7.21
CA PHE A 565 -35.59 -1.09 -6.91
C PHE A 565 -36.05 -0.13 -8.01
N GLY A 566 -35.45 -0.23 -9.21
CA GLY A 566 -35.96 0.47 -10.39
C GLY A 566 -35.46 1.90 -10.61
N PHE A 567 -34.57 2.41 -9.75
CA PHE A 567 -33.97 3.75 -9.94
C PHE A 567 -33.11 3.84 -11.22
N CYS A 568 -32.67 2.70 -11.77
CA CYS A 568 -31.97 2.61 -13.05
C CYS A 568 -32.83 3.00 -14.26
N TYR A 569 -34.16 3.00 -14.12
CA TYR A 569 -35.06 3.45 -15.19
C TYR A 569 -35.32 4.95 -15.18
N CYS A 570 -34.95 5.65 -14.12
CA CYS A 570 -35.11 7.09 -14.04
C CYS A 570 -34.05 7.79 -14.90
N THR A 571 -34.49 8.65 -15.82
CA THR A 571 -33.61 9.42 -16.71
C THR A 571 -33.20 10.78 -16.13
N SER A 572 -33.84 11.22 -15.05
CA SER A 572 -33.53 12.48 -14.39
C SER A 572 -33.38 12.33 -12.87
N PHE A 573 -32.65 13.28 -12.27
CA PHE A 573 -32.54 13.38 -10.81
C PHE A 573 -33.92 13.57 -10.15
N GLN A 574 -34.80 14.37 -10.78
CA GLN A 574 -36.15 14.61 -10.29
C GLN A 574 -36.98 13.32 -10.23
N GLN A 575 -36.92 12.48 -11.25
CA GLN A 575 -37.60 11.18 -11.24
C GLN A 575 -37.07 10.25 -10.14
N ARG A 576 -35.75 10.23 -9.91
CA ARG A 576 -35.18 9.43 -8.82
C ARG A 576 -35.59 9.95 -7.44
N GLN A 577 -35.68 11.27 -7.28
CA GLN A 577 -36.18 11.89 -6.04
C GLN A 577 -37.64 11.55 -5.82
N GLU A 578 -38.47 11.66 -6.86
CA GLU A 578 -39.88 11.28 -6.81
C GLU A 578 -40.04 9.80 -6.43
N LEU A 579 -39.33 8.89 -7.11
CA LEU A 579 -39.36 7.46 -6.79
C LEU A 579 -38.93 7.18 -5.34
N SER A 580 -37.90 7.87 -4.84
CA SER A 580 -37.47 7.79 -3.45
C SER A 580 -38.58 8.19 -2.47
N LEU A 581 -39.30 9.29 -2.76
CA LEU A 581 -40.44 9.74 -1.96
C LEU A 581 -41.57 8.71 -1.96
N LYS A 582 -41.86 8.05 -3.10
CA LYS A 582 -42.90 7.02 -3.19
C LYS A 582 -42.56 5.81 -2.31
N TYR A 583 -41.30 5.38 -2.27
CA TYR A 583 -40.86 4.35 -1.33
C TYR A 583 -40.95 4.80 0.13
N GLN A 584 -40.60 6.06 0.45
CA GLN A 584 -40.77 6.59 1.82
C GLN A 584 -42.25 6.63 2.24
N LEU A 585 -43.16 7.02 1.35
CA LEU A 585 -44.60 6.99 1.59
C LEU A 585 -45.10 5.56 1.84
N LEU A 586 -44.57 4.57 1.13
CA LEU A 586 -44.89 3.16 1.35
C LEU A 586 -44.48 2.71 2.76
N ALA A 587 -43.28 3.09 3.22
CA ALA A 587 -42.83 2.81 4.58
C ALA A 587 -43.61 3.57 5.67
N ALA A 588 -44.17 4.74 5.35
CA ALA A 588 -45.00 5.52 6.25
C ALA A 588 -46.49 5.07 6.24
N SER A 589 -46.87 4.19 5.33
CA SER A 589 -48.21 3.63 5.23
C SER A 589 -48.42 2.49 6.24
N ASN A 590 -49.60 1.86 6.24
CA ASN A 590 -49.88 0.66 7.05
C ASN A 590 -49.26 -0.64 6.48
N ALA A 591 -48.38 -0.57 5.47
CA ALA A 591 -47.68 -1.74 4.94
C ALA A 591 -46.67 -2.25 5.97
N THR A 592 -46.70 -3.55 6.27
CA THR A 592 -45.67 -4.14 7.15
C THR A 592 -44.37 -4.36 6.39
N PHE A 593 -43.25 -4.50 7.12
CA PHE A 593 -41.96 -4.83 6.50
C PHE A 593 -42.03 -6.14 5.70
N ASP A 594 -42.74 -7.14 6.21
CA ASP A 594 -42.91 -8.43 5.54
C ASP A 594 -43.79 -8.31 4.28
N ASP A 595 -44.79 -7.43 4.27
CA ASP A 595 -45.58 -7.15 3.05
C ASP A 595 -44.69 -6.58 1.93
N ILE A 596 -43.78 -5.67 2.28
CA ILE A 596 -42.86 -5.04 1.31
C ILE A 596 -41.82 -6.05 0.82
N VAL A 597 -41.29 -6.90 1.71
CA VAL A 597 -40.35 -7.97 1.34
C VAL A 597 -41.04 -8.98 0.42
N SER A 598 -42.25 -9.41 0.74
CA SER A 598 -43.02 -10.31 -0.11
C SER A 598 -43.26 -9.70 -1.49
N ALA A 599 -43.67 -8.43 -1.56
CA ALA A 599 -43.90 -7.73 -2.83
C ALA A 599 -42.62 -7.55 -3.65
N TYR A 600 -41.46 -7.41 -3.01
CA TYR A 600 -40.16 -7.40 -3.68
C TYR A 600 -39.84 -8.78 -4.28
N GLU A 601 -39.99 -9.86 -3.52
CA GLU A 601 -39.74 -11.23 -3.99
C GLU A 601 -40.66 -11.64 -5.14
N THR A 602 -41.93 -11.25 -5.09
CA THR A 602 -42.92 -11.56 -6.13
C THR A 602 -43.00 -10.52 -7.24
N SER A 603 -42.13 -9.50 -7.24
CA SER A 603 -42.14 -8.39 -8.21
C SER A 603 -43.50 -7.66 -8.31
N SER A 604 -44.27 -7.61 -7.22
CA SER A 604 -45.60 -6.98 -7.12
C SER A 604 -45.58 -5.65 -6.34
N MET A 605 -44.42 -4.99 -6.26
CA MET A 605 -44.26 -3.71 -5.56
C MET A 605 -45.22 -2.63 -6.04
N ALA A 606 -45.55 -2.61 -7.34
CA ALA A 606 -46.52 -1.67 -7.90
C ALA A 606 -47.94 -1.90 -7.38
N GLU A 607 -48.36 -3.16 -7.27
CA GLU A 607 -49.67 -3.55 -6.73
C GLU A 607 -49.77 -3.18 -5.25
N LEU A 608 -48.68 -3.37 -4.51
CA LEU A 608 -48.60 -2.95 -3.11
C LEU A 608 -48.72 -1.42 -2.97
N MET A 609 -48.00 -0.64 -3.79
CA MET A 609 -48.13 0.83 -3.78
C MET A 609 -49.55 1.29 -4.09
N ILE A 610 -50.23 0.67 -5.07
CA ILE A 610 -51.64 0.96 -5.40
C ILE A 610 -52.57 0.64 -4.23
N LYS A 611 -52.38 -0.51 -3.57
CA LYS A 611 -53.17 -0.93 -2.41
C LYS A 611 -53.06 0.07 -1.24
N HIS A 612 -51.93 0.78 -1.14
CA HIS A 612 -51.67 1.79 -0.13
C HIS A 612 -51.92 3.23 -0.63
N GLU A 613 -52.66 3.40 -1.73
CA GLU A 613 -53.08 4.69 -2.30
C GLU A 613 -51.90 5.60 -2.73
N ILE A 614 -50.76 5.01 -3.09
CA ILE A 614 -49.58 5.73 -3.58
C ILE A 614 -49.61 5.79 -5.11
N ASP A 615 -49.84 6.98 -5.65
CA ASP A 615 -49.90 7.20 -7.10
C ASP A 615 -48.51 7.09 -7.76
N MET A 616 -48.41 6.24 -8.78
CA MET A 616 -47.20 5.97 -9.57
C MET A 616 -47.38 6.28 -11.06
N SER A 617 -48.54 6.85 -11.44
CA SER A 617 -48.95 7.01 -12.83
C SER A 617 -47.93 7.78 -13.67
N ASP A 618 -47.42 8.90 -13.14
CA ASP A 618 -46.44 9.73 -13.83
C ASP A 618 -45.11 9.00 -14.06
N LEU A 619 -44.62 8.26 -13.05
CA LEU A 619 -43.39 7.47 -13.17
C LEU A 619 -43.54 6.32 -14.18
N PHE A 620 -44.68 5.63 -14.19
CA PHE A 620 -44.96 4.56 -15.15
C PHE A 620 -45.14 5.05 -16.57
N GLN A 621 -45.80 6.19 -16.77
CA GLN A 621 -45.90 6.84 -18.08
C GLN A 621 -44.52 7.23 -18.63
N ASN A 622 -43.59 7.59 -17.75
CA ASN A 622 -42.20 7.89 -18.08
C ASN A 622 -41.29 6.64 -18.14
N GLY A 623 -41.86 5.43 -18.12
CA GLY A 623 -41.12 4.19 -18.36
C GLY A 623 -40.31 3.65 -17.18
N VAL A 624 -40.53 4.17 -15.96
CA VAL A 624 -39.96 3.64 -14.71
C VAL A 624 -40.67 2.34 -14.34
N ARG A 625 -39.92 1.34 -13.87
CA ARG A 625 -40.46 0.07 -13.35
C ARG A 625 -39.87 -0.21 -11.98
N LEU A 626 -40.62 -0.81 -11.07
CA LEU A 626 -40.18 -1.06 -9.68
C LEU A 626 -39.47 -2.40 -9.47
N GLN A 627 -39.03 -3.03 -10.55
CA GLN A 627 -38.42 -4.35 -10.54
C GLN A 627 -37.00 -4.30 -11.10
N ARG A 628 -36.19 -5.30 -10.75
CA ARG A 628 -34.88 -5.50 -11.35
C ARG A 628 -35.03 -5.74 -12.87
N PRO A 629 -34.18 -5.13 -13.73
CA PRO A 629 -34.07 -5.50 -15.13
C PRO A 629 -33.69 -6.98 -15.31
N SER A 630 -34.03 -7.57 -16.46
CA SER A 630 -33.69 -8.95 -16.83
C SER A 630 -32.93 -9.01 -18.16
N GLY A 631 -32.28 -10.14 -18.45
CA GLY A 631 -31.56 -10.37 -19.71
C GLY A 631 -30.41 -9.37 -19.94
N MET A 632 -30.09 -9.04 -21.20
CA MET A 632 -28.97 -8.16 -21.52
C MET A 632 -29.12 -6.74 -20.99
N VAL A 633 -30.35 -6.27 -20.74
CA VAL A 633 -30.57 -4.95 -20.12
C VAL A 633 -29.96 -4.91 -18.72
N TYR A 634 -30.05 -5.99 -17.95
CA TYR A 634 -29.38 -6.10 -16.65
C TYR A 634 -27.86 -6.06 -16.79
N SER A 635 -27.32 -6.76 -17.79
CA SER A 635 -25.89 -6.77 -18.12
C SER A 635 -25.34 -5.37 -18.41
N VAL A 636 -26.06 -4.56 -19.20
CA VAL A 636 -25.65 -3.17 -19.48
C VAL A 636 -25.65 -2.31 -18.21
N PHE A 637 -26.66 -2.43 -17.35
CA PHE A 637 -26.67 -1.68 -16.09
C PHE A 637 -25.56 -2.13 -15.13
N ARG A 638 -25.20 -3.41 -15.14
CA ARG A 638 -24.03 -3.92 -14.39
C ARG A 638 -22.72 -3.35 -14.92
N LEU A 639 -22.56 -3.29 -16.24
CA LEU A 639 -21.42 -2.63 -16.86
C LEU A 639 -21.30 -1.17 -16.41
N MET A 640 -22.42 -0.43 -16.37
CA MET A 640 -22.44 0.96 -15.89
C MET A 640 -21.97 1.08 -14.43
N ILE A 641 -22.40 0.17 -13.55
CA ILE A 641 -21.91 0.12 -12.16
C ILE A 641 -20.43 -0.25 -12.13
N GLY A 642 -19.99 -1.26 -12.89
CA GLY A 642 -18.60 -1.72 -12.93
C GLY A 642 -17.63 -0.63 -13.38
N VAL A 643 -17.98 0.12 -14.44
CA VAL A 643 -17.20 1.27 -14.92
C VAL A 643 -17.18 2.39 -13.89
N SER A 644 -18.32 2.72 -13.28
CA SER A 644 -18.39 3.73 -12.21
C SER A 644 -17.51 3.33 -11.03
N HIS A 645 -17.61 2.08 -10.59
CA HIS A 645 -16.82 1.52 -9.50
C HIS A 645 -15.33 1.60 -9.81
N ALA A 646 -14.89 1.04 -10.94
CA ALA A 646 -13.49 1.01 -11.36
C ALA A 646 -12.86 2.41 -11.45
N LEU A 647 -13.63 3.43 -11.84
CA LEU A 647 -13.17 4.82 -11.95
C LEU A 647 -13.39 5.66 -10.69
N SER A 648 -14.18 5.18 -9.74
CA SER A 648 -14.53 5.95 -8.53
C SER A 648 -13.43 5.96 -7.47
N GLY A 649 -12.51 4.99 -7.50
CA GLY A 649 -11.55 4.76 -6.42
C GLY A 649 -12.19 4.40 -5.07
N ARG A 650 -13.49 4.08 -5.05
CA ARG A 650 -14.25 3.73 -3.84
C ARG A 650 -14.11 2.24 -3.53
N PHE A 651 -14.18 1.91 -2.25
CA PHE A 651 -14.01 0.53 -1.78
C PHE A 651 -15.30 -0.30 -1.93
N CYS A 652 -15.15 -1.57 -2.30
CA CYS A 652 -16.24 -2.54 -2.41
C CYS A 652 -15.93 -3.81 -1.60
N ASN A 653 -16.92 -4.32 -0.86
CA ASN A 653 -16.76 -5.52 -0.03
C ASN A 653 -16.50 -6.81 -0.85
N PHE A 654 -16.79 -6.80 -2.16
CA PHE A 654 -16.56 -7.95 -3.05
C PHE A 654 -15.10 -8.13 -3.45
N PHE A 655 -14.21 -7.19 -3.10
CA PHE A 655 -12.77 -7.28 -3.33
C PHE A 655 -12.11 -8.53 -2.69
N ARG A 656 -12.83 -9.26 -1.82
CA ARG A 656 -12.37 -10.49 -1.14
C ARG A 656 -12.96 -11.80 -1.71
N MET A 657 -13.84 -11.77 -2.71
CA MET A 657 -14.50 -12.99 -3.22
C MET A 657 -13.82 -13.53 -4.50
N GLN A 658 -13.12 -14.65 -4.38
CA GLN A 658 -12.37 -15.33 -5.46
C GLN A 658 -13.22 -16.28 -6.34
N SER A 659 -14.49 -16.52 -6.05
CA SER A 659 -15.22 -17.64 -6.68
C SER A 659 -15.82 -17.35 -8.05
N CYS A 660 -15.82 -16.09 -8.53
CA CYS A 660 -16.48 -15.76 -9.79
C CYS A 660 -15.84 -14.62 -10.62
N HIS A 661 -14.62 -14.23 -10.28
CA HIS A 661 -13.80 -13.32 -11.08
C HIS A 661 -12.46 -14.00 -11.39
N GLY A 662 -11.83 -13.68 -12.53
CA GLY A 662 -10.49 -14.17 -12.83
C GLY A 662 -9.46 -13.65 -11.81
N ASP A 663 -8.32 -14.33 -11.67
CA ASP A 663 -7.28 -14.08 -10.64
C ASP A 663 -6.75 -12.63 -10.57
N PHE A 664 -7.12 -11.77 -11.54
CA PHE A 664 -6.63 -10.41 -11.71
C PHE A 664 -7.73 -9.34 -11.90
N GLU A 665 -9.02 -9.70 -11.90
CA GLU A 665 -10.12 -8.74 -12.11
C GLU A 665 -11.06 -8.68 -10.89
N THR A 666 -11.34 -7.48 -10.38
CA THR A 666 -12.11 -7.27 -9.14
C THR A 666 -13.31 -6.32 -9.28
N HIS A 667 -13.48 -5.71 -10.46
CA HIS A 667 -14.49 -4.67 -10.73
C HIS A 667 -15.56 -5.10 -11.74
N PHE A 668 -15.28 -6.11 -12.57
CA PHE A 668 -16.22 -6.66 -13.55
C PHE A 668 -16.45 -8.14 -13.34
N ASP A 669 -17.69 -8.57 -13.48
CA ASP A 669 -18.00 -9.99 -13.67
C ASP A 669 -17.57 -10.50 -15.04
N SER A 670 -17.46 -11.82 -15.16
CA SER A 670 -17.05 -12.51 -16.39
C SER A 670 -17.92 -12.16 -17.60
N GLU A 671 -19.21 -11.91 -17.39
CA GLU A 671 -20.16 -11.58 -18.44
C GLU A 671 -19.85 -10.18 -19.01
N CYS A 672 -19.66 -9.19 -18.15
CA CYS A 672 -19.27 -7.84 -18.54
C CYS A 672 -17.87 -7.77 -19.15
N ASP A 673 -16.92 -8.52 -18.60
CA ASP A 673 -15.53 -8.53 -19.08
C ASP A 673 -15.43 -9.06 -20.52
N LEU A 674 -16.15 -10.15 -20.82
CA LEU A 674 -16.18 -10.75 -22.15
C LEU A 674 -17.04 -9.98 -23.14
N SER A 675 -18.22 -9.49 -22.72
CA SER A 675 -19.24 -8.99 -23.64
C SER A 675 -18.97 -7.59 -24.18
N TYR A 676 -18.13 -6.80 -23.49
CA TYR A 676 -17.93 -5.37 -23.77
C TYR A 676 -16.48 -5.00 -24.09
N GLY A 677 -15.67 -5.98 -24.53
CA GLY A 677 -14.33 -5.75 -25.09
C GLY A 677 -13.22 -5.57 -24.06
N PHE A 678 -13.49 -5.89 -22.79
CA PHE A 678 -12.54 -5.83 -21.68
C PHE A 678 -11.67 -7.09 -21.56
N HIS A 679 -12.10 -8.19 -22.16
CA HIS A 679 -11.36 -9.44 -22.15
C HIS A 679 -10.06 -9.34 -22.96
N LEU A 680 -8.98 -9.88 -22.39
CA LEU A 680 -7.62 -9.85 -22.96
C LEU A 680 -7.05 -8.45 -23.23
N THR A 681 -7.65 -7.41 -22.65
CA THR A 681 -7.09 -6.06 -22.74
C THR A 681 -5.89 -5.89 -21.82
N ASN A 682 -4.84 -5.22 -22.31
CA ASN A 682 -3.76 -4.75 -21.44
C ASN A 682 -4.25 -3.61 -20.53
N SER A 683 -3.43 -3.17 -19.56
CA SER A 683 -3.84 -2.16 -18.59
C SER A 683 -4.21 -0.80 -19.22
N TRP A 684 -3.57 -0.42 -20.33
CA TRP A 684 -3.88 0.82 -21.05
C TRP A 684 -5.19 0.69 -21.83
N GLU A 685 -5.36 -0.38 -22.60
CA GLU A 685 -6.58 -0.70 -23.35
C GLU A 685 -7.79 -0.75 -22.40
N ARG A 686 -7.63 -1.36 -21.22
CA ARG A 686 -8.64 -1.41 -20.16
C ARG A 686 -8.98 -0.03 -19.64
N TRP A 687 -7.97 0.79 -19.32
CA TRP A 687 -8.18 2.16 -18.85
C TRP A 687 -8.85 3.03 -19.92
N GLN A 688 -8.47 2.85 -21.19
CA GLN A 688 -9.04 3.57 -22.32
C GLN A 688 -10.52 3.19 -22.51
N LEU A 689 -10.85 1.89 -22.44
CA LEU A 689 -12.23 1.42 -22.47
C LEU A 689 -13.06 1.92 -21.29
N LEU A 690 -12.51 1.92 -20.07
CA LEU A 690 -13.20 2.47 -18.89
C LEU A 690 -13.60 3.93 -19.12
N ASN A 691 -12.67 4.76 -19.58
CA ASN A 691 -12.96 6.17 -19.86
C ASN A 691 -13.89 6.35 -21.05
N PHE A 692 -13.75 5.52 -22.08
CA PHE A 692 -14.66 5.50 -23.22
C PHE A 692 -16.10 5.19 -22.80
N TYR A 693 -16.32 4.10 -22.05
CA TYR A 693 -17.65 3.73 -21.56
C TYR A 693 -18.21 4.78 -20.60
N ARG A 694 -17.37 5.37 -19.73
CA ARG A 694 -17.79 6.51 -18.91
C ARG A 694 -18.27 7.68 -19.76
N HIS A 695 -17.59 7.99 -20.86
CA HIS A 695 -18.02 9.04 -21.78
C HIS A 695 -19.34 8.65 -22.46
N LEU A 696 -19.41 7.44 -23.01
CA LEU A 696 -20.59 6.88 -23.69
C LEU A 696 -21.84 6.95 -22.81
N PHE A 697 -21.74 6.55 -21.54
CA PHE A 697 -22.87 6.55 -20.59
C PHE A 697 -23.36 7.95 -20.19
N ASN A 698 -22.57 8.99 -20.44
CA ASN A 698 -22.94 10.38 -20.16
C ASN A 698 -23.50 11.12 -21.39
N LEU A 699 -23.59 10.46 -22.55
CA LEU A 699 -24.21 11.04 -23.73
C LEU A 699 -25.74 11.09 -23.56
N PRO A 700 -26.40 12.22 -23.86
CA PRO A 700 -27.87 12.33 -23.78
C PRO A 700 -28.63 11.30 -24.62
N GLU A 701 -28.04 10.89 -25.75
CA GLU A 701 -28.60 9.94 -26.71
C GLU A 701 -28.35 8.46 -26.32
N PHE A 702 -27.54 8.20 -25.29
CA PHE A 702 -27.26 6.85 -24.85
C PHE A 702 -28.48 6.22 -24.19
N ASP A 703 -28.95 5.10 -24.76
CA ASP A 703 -30.01 4.27 -24.18
C ASP A 703 -29.47 2.87 -23.81
N PRO A 704 -29.44 2.49 -22.52
CA PRO A 704 -28.99 1.15 -22.13
C PRO A 704 -29.85 0.03 -22.72
N ARG A 705 -31.12 0.28 -23.06
CA ARG A 705 -32.00 -0.71 -23.71
C ARG A 705 -31.62 -0.90 -25.18
N ALA A 706 -31.27 0.18 -25.88
CA ALA A 706 -30.79 0.10 -27.25
C ALA A 706 -29.43 -0.63 -27.34
N MET A 707 -28.53 -0.38 -26.38
CA MET A 707 -27.26 -1.12 -26.27
C MET A 707 -27.49 -2.61 -26.03
N ALA A 708 -28.41 -2.96 -25.13
CA ALA A 708 -28.78 -4.35 -24.85
C ALA A 708 -29.37 -5.04 -26.10
N ALA A 709 -30.31 -4.39 -26.79
CA ALA A 709 -30.89 -4.91 -28.02
C ALA A 709 -29.83 -5.10 -29.13
N ALA A 710 -28.87 -4.19 -29.23
CA ALA A 710 -27.75 -4.31 -30.15
C ALA A 710 -26.83 -5.50 -29.81
N LYS A 711 -26.69 -5.85 -28.53
CA LYS A 711 -25.92 -7.03 -28.10
C LYS A 711 -26.68 -8.35 -28.33
N GLU A 712 -27.99 -8.37 -28.10
CA GLU A 712 -28.86 -9.53 -28.34
C GLU A 712 -29.06 -9.83 -29.84
N SER A 713 -28.84 -8.83 -30.71
CA SER A 713 -28.97 -8.98 -32.16
C SER A 713 -28.11 -10.14 -32.68
N PRO A 714 -28.59 -11.01 -33.58
CA PRO A 714 -27.79 -12.07 -34.20
C PRO A 714 -26.65 -11.54 -35.10
N ASP A 715 -26.67 -10.25 -35.44
CA ASP A 715 -25.59 -9.60 -36.19
C ASP A 715 -24.46 -9.17 -35.23
N TYR A 716 -23.27 -9.76 -35.41
CA TYR A 716 -22.09 -9.52 -34.58
C TYR A 716 -21.70 -8.04 -34.52
N GLY A 717 -21.81 -7.31 -35.64
CA GLY A 717 -21.47 -5.88 -35.71
C GLY A 717 -22.55 -4.92 -35.20
N ALA A 718 -23.69 -5.43 -34.70
CA ALA A 718 -24.79 -4.57 -34.26
C ALA A 718 -24.43 -3.67 -33.06
N LEU A 719 -23.66 -4.19 -32.09
CA LEU A 719 -23.17 -3.41 -30.95
C LEU A 719 -22.25 -2.29 -31.41
N GLU A 720 -21.29 -2.61 -32.28
CA GLU A 720 -20.34 -1.62 -32.81
C GLU A 720 -21.07 -0.53 -33.58
N ARG A 721 -22.01 -0.89 -34.46
CA ARG A 721 -22.80 0.11 -35.20
C ARG A 721 -23.64 0.99 -34.29
N TYR A 722 -24.26 0.42 -33.26
CA TYR A 722 -24.99 1.23 -32.26
C TYR A 722 -24.05 2.23 -31.58
N ILE A 723 -22.87 1.77 -31.13
CA ILE A 723 -21.90 2.66 -30.50
C ILE A 723 -21.39 3.73 -31.48
N ASP A 724 -21.16 3.38 -32.74
CA ASP A 724 -20.76 4.33 -33.79
C ASP A 724 -21.85 5.37 -34.10
N THR A 725 -23.15 5.07 -33.89
CA THR A 725 -24.20 6.10 -33.99
C THR A 725 -24.09 7.16 -32.89
N LEU A 726 -23.53 6.80 -31.73
CA LEU A 726 -23.32 7.71 -30.61
C LEU A 726 -21.96 8.41 -30.68
N VAL A 727 -20.93 7.67 -31.09
CA VAL A 727 -19.55 8.14 -31.19
C VAL A 727 -18.98 7.73 -32.56
N PRO A 728 -19.13 8.57 -33.60
CA PRO A 728 -18.70 8.21 -34.95
C PRO A 728 -17.19 7.92 -35.02
N ASP A 729 -16.82 6.86 -35.74
CA ASP A 729 -15.45 6.35 -35.86
C ASP A 729 -14.83 5.94 -34.51
N MET A 730 -15.61 5.31 -33.63
CA MET A 730 -15.19 5.06 -32.24
C MET A 730 -13.85 4.31 -32.16
N ARG A 731 -13.63 3.31 -33.03
CA ARG A 731 -12.39 2.55 -33.08
C ARG A 731 -11.20 3.46 -33.31
N ARG A 732 -11.27 4.38 -34.28
CA ARG A 732 -10.18 5.33 -34.56
C ARG A 732 -9.95 6.30 -33.40
N ARG A 733 -10.99 6.65 -32.64
CA ARG A 733 -10.88 7.59 -31.52
C ARG A 733 -10.24 6.99 -30.28
N ILE A 734 -10.40 5.68 -30.07
CA ILE A 734 -9.88 5.02 -28.88
C ILE A 734 -8.64 4.16 -29.14
N PHE A 735 -8.37 3.84 -30.41
CA PHE A 735 -7.22 3.06 -30.82
C PHE A 735 -5.96 3.93 -30.91
N ASP A 736 -4.89 3.46 -30.29
CA ASP A 736 -3.55 4.04 -30.40
C ASP A 736 -2.61 2.93 -30.87
N ILE A 737 -1.99 3.12 -32.04
CA ILE A 737 -1.14 2.11 -32.68
C ILE A 737 0.11 1.79 -31.86
N ASP A 738 0.56 2.71 -31.01
CA ASP A 738 1.74 2.55 -30.17
C ASP A 738 1.42 1.93 -28.81
N ARG A 739 0.12 1.80 -28.45
CA ARG A 739 -0.33 1.35 -27.12
C ARG A 739 -1.30 0.16 -27.14
N ALA A 740 -2.04 -0.04 -28.22
CA ALA A 740 -2.90 -1.20 -28.40
C ALA A 740 -2.06 -2.43 -28.79
N GLU A 741 -2.24 -3.54 -28.07
CA GLU A 741 -1.57 -4.82 -28.39
C GLU A 741 -2.26 -5.54 -29.55
N SER A 742 -3.54 -5.23 -29.78
CA SER A 742 -4.34 -5.86 -30.83
C SER A 742 -4.94 -4.83 -31.79
N PHE A 743 -4.75 -5.03 -33.09
CA PHE A 743 -5.46 -4.27 -34.14
C PHE A 743 -6.98 -4.48 -34.12
N LEU A 744 -7.45 -5.51 -33.40
CA LEU A 744 -8.87 -5.77 -33.16
C LEU A 744 -9.42 -4.99 -31.96
N PHE A 745 -8.61 -4.19 -31.26
CA PHE A 745 -9.04 -3.39 -30.12
C PHE A 745 -10.04 -2.28 -30.55
N PRO A 746 -11.18 -2.14 -29.83
CA PRO A 746 -11.72 -3.06 -28.83
C PRO A 746 -12.42 -4.26 -29.49
N ASN A 747 -12.33 -5.44 -28.88
CA ASN A 747 -12.99 -6.64 -29.38
C ASN A 747 -14.45 -6.71 -28.90
N LEU A 748 -15.35 -6.02 -29.60
CA LEU A 748 -16.78 -5.95 -29.26
C LEU A 748 -17.60 -7.15 -29.79
N ASP A 749 -17.03 -7.90 -30.74
CA ASP A 749 -17.67 -9.05 -31.38
C ASP A 749 -17.64 -10.32 -30.52
N ALA A 750 -16.85 -10.32 -29.44
CA ALA A 750 -16.79 -11.43 -28.49
C ALA A 750 -18.18 -11.72 -27.89
N ARG A 751 -18.61 -12.98 -27.99
CA ARG A 751 -19.85 -13.50 -27.38
C ARG A 751 -19.56 -14.80 -26.67
N ILE A 752 -20.30 -15.04 -25.59
CA ILE A 752 -20.30 -16.31 -24.88
C ILE A 752 -21.45 -17.16 -25.44
N SER A 753 -21.18 -18.40 -25.85
CA SER A 753 -22.21 -19.34 -26.29
C SER A 753 -22.07 -20.65 -25.53
N GLU A 754 -23.09 -21.01 -24.76
CA GLU A 754 -23.18 -22.30 -24.06
C GLU A 754 -24.15 -23.23 -24.80
N THR A 755 -23.67 -24.40 -25.23
CA THR A 755 -24.52 -25.43 -25.83
C THR A 755 -25.15 -26.28 -24.73
N ILE A 756 -26.30 -25.86 -24.19
CA ILE A 756 -27.06 -26.70 -23.25
C ILE A 756 -27.77 -27.80 -24.07
N ARG A 757 -27.46 -29.08 -23.82
CA ARG A 757 -28.15 -30.20 -24.47
C ARG A 757 -29.66 -30.12 -24.23
N GLY A 758 -30.41 -29.73 -25.26
CA GLY A 758 -31.87 -29.83 -25.30
C GLY A 758 -32.66 -28.54 -25.05
N ALA A 759 -32.01 -27.37 -24.99
CA ALA A 759 -32.69 -26.06 -24.99
C ALA A 759 -32.11 -25.17 -26.11
N GLU A 760 -32.92 -24.24 -26.62
CA GLU A 760 -32.51 -23.26 -27.63
C GLU A 760 -31.24 -22.48 -27.19
N GLU A 761 -30.41 -22.10 -28.16
CA GLU A 761 -29.18 -21.31 -27.95
C GLU A 761 -29.50 -20.05 -27.14
N SER A 762 -29.14 -20.05 -25.85
CA SER A 762 -29.18 -18.88 -24.98
C SER A 762 -27.79 -18.24 -24.97
N SER A 763 -27.72 -16.95 -25.30
CA SER A 763 -26.50 -16.12 -25.20
C SER A 763 -26.14 -15.75 -23.75
N ASP A 764 -26.94 -16.16 -22.77
CA ASP A 764 -26.82 -15.73 -21.39
C ASP A 764 -26.19 -16.82 -20.52
N ILE A 765 -24.97 -16.58 -20.02
CA ILE A 765 -24.51 -17.20 -18.78
C ILE A 765 -24.91 -16.23 -17.65
N PRO A 766 -25.99 -16.48 -16.89
CA PRO A 766 -26.35 -15.62 -15.79
C PRO A 766 -25.26 -15.65 -14.73
N CYS A 767 -24.45 -14.58 -14.67
CA CYS A 767 -23.50 -14.42 -13.59
C CYS A 767 -24.26 -14.09 -12.29
N HIS A 768 -24.32 -15.06 -11.36
CA HIS A 768 -24.97 -14.91 -10.06
C HIS A 768 -24.17 -14.10 -9.03
N CYS A 769 -23.06 -13.45 -9.42
CA CYS A 769 -22.29 -12.61 -8.51
C CYS A 769 -23.09 -11.38 -8.10
N ARG A 770 -22.89 -10.93 -6.85
CA ARG A 770 -23.56 -9.75 -6.33
C ARG A 770 -23.04 -8.48 -7.00
N VAL A 771 -23.95 -7.54 -7.24
CA VAL A 771 -23.63 -6.21 -7.78
C VAL A 771 -22.69 -5.47 -6.81
N HIS A 772 -21.63 -4.86 -7.34
CA HIS A 772 -20.65 -4.10 -6.56
C HIS A 772 -21.32 -2.88 -5.90
N ASP A 773 -21.35 -2.85 -4.57
CA ASP A 773 -21.75 -1.69 -3.78
C ASP A 773 -20.50 -0.95 -3.32
N VAL A 774 -20.37 0.32 -3.70
CA VAL A 774 -19.18 1.11 -3.37
C VAL A 774 -19.47 2.09 -2.24
N LEU A 775 -18.64 2.03 -1.19
CA LEU A 775 -18.75 2.92 -0.04
C LEU A 775 -17.77 4.09 -0.21
N GLY A 776 -18.25 5.32 0.03
CA GLY A 776 -17.36 6.47 0.16
C GLY A 776 -16.45 6.33 1.40
N PRO A 777 -15.35 7.10 1.48
CA PRO A 777 -14.48 7.10 2.66
C PRO A 777 -15.29 7.41 3.93
N PRO A 778 -15.06 6.72 5.07
CA PRO A 778 -15.66 7.10 6.34
C PRO A 778 -15.25 8.55 6.64
N GLY A 779 -16.23 9.46 6.71
CA GLY A 779 -15.99 10.89 6.99
C GLY A 779 -16.41 11.85 5.87
N LEU A 780 -16.56 11.39 4.62
CA LEU A 780 -17.18 12.17 3.54
C LEU A 780 -18.66 11.83 3.42
N CYS A 781 -19.45 12.14 4.45
CA CYS A 781 -20.84 12.49 4.18
C CYS A 781 -20.78 13.76 3.32
N TYR A 782 -21.35 13.74 2.11
CA TYR A 782 -21.66 14.96 1.36
C TYR A 782 -22.72 15.79 2.11
N ARG A 783 -22.40 16.29 3.31
CA ARG A 783 -22.98 17.53 3.81
C ARG A 783 -22.26 18.64 3.05
N LYS A 784 -22.67 18.87 1.80
CA LYS A 784 -22.51 20.20 1.23
C LYS A 784 -23.31 21.12 2.15
N GLY A 785 -22.59 21.81 3.05
CA GLY A 785 -23.08 23.06 3.60
C GLY A 785 -23.26 24.01 2.42
N LEU A 786 -24.51 24.38 2.17
CA LEU A 786 -24.85 25.61 1.49
C LEU A 786 -25.98 26.22 2.32
N VAL A 787 -25.62 27.30 3.00
CA VAL A 787 -26.41 28.41 3.58
C VAL A 787 -27.81 28.09 4.08
#